data_AF-A0A2E1KFB9-F1
#
_entry.id   AF-A0A2E1KFB9-F1
#
_cell.length_a   1.000
_cell.length_b   1.000
_cell.length_c   1.000
_cell.angle_alpha   90.00
_cell.angle_beta   90.00
_cell.angle_gamma   90.00
#
_symmetry.space_group_name_H-M   'P 1'
#
loop_
_entity.id
_entity.type
_entity.pdbx_description
1 polymer ?
#
loop_
_entity_poly.entity_id
_entity_poly.type
_entity_poly.pdbx_seq_one_letter_code
_entity_poly.pdbx_strand_id
1 'polypeptide(L)'
;MKYGHRRKVSPALLALVVATCGASSGGDTAWDKEIAFRRGAYLEWIVDEFGKLEPNMKPLDGRAWSLNQARLSLNRDPDRASRYFETIELTFDPDFMGIRLLKTLLDFGETDRLSGNAKDHLTEIIRQWPMDRKNGISKAAFWPPRFTENHDLMHLTIGLFSEQLRGQPTNTQLNELKRSLSWRFERGFYEWGSHRYQLHYSNPLLVLAVHAPDPDIRRGAADLFNLMLAERVLLSVGGYLGGPGMRSYGRNSGCDYLDNNRYDAFLPTVWLAFGVGEPRFDFARSDGLLPAGDGYGNGGDPRLNQDEAMFLATARVTPHPIVKELLDEVARRSELIYTGRRAAAGHPFQNAPPGNPRSQQVLYYYNTPHVSLGSLRYLPHAGKMSVSYNSRPRFFSVMFPERPEQVLRTRLTEAELKAGINRYSYTADRVVQHRDWLIAAGELSASHGLASRRVGGWDLFHVGRGLCAHVELDGGWHVFQVADLDRFRDEQSFVAALKMPTIRDGRAHATALNGDRILVDLKTMAIDVNGAERTPPIKMLHDSPGMTSEYWSGRITIRTQAREVTFTNAALRVEPIALPKLGDGRIRWGKPCSEGATTNLAHVRAMGGMSPRDHDTLLRSVSIMIPHNKGAAARLAVYAGGSLDQGPQAGASAKLLFDFGQTPKGQSGWVTLEHPTGVRIPANTPIWLAWKGGNDDASVLYFEALTGQDDFQPTRGRWDSKAIDLSPDEPWPLAWPKDDGGAFDGARYCGFLTLQKLQR
;
A
#
# COMPACT_ATOMS: atom_id res chain seq x y z
N MET A 1 -27.34 26.35 -23.62
CA MET A 1 -26.83 27.67 -24.03
C MET A 1 -25.49 27.48 -24.75
N LYS A 2 -25.27 28.22 -25.84
CA LYS A 2 -24.20 28.00 -26.83
C LYS A 2 -22.79 28.28 -26.28
N TYR A 3 -21.84 27.41 -26.64
CA TYR A 3 -20.40 27.57 -26.43
C TYR A 3 -19.84 28.78 -27.19
N GLY A 4 -18.88 29.48 -26.58
CA GLY A 4 -18.01 30.40 -27.29
C GLY A 4 -16.99 31.07 -26.39
N HIS A 5 -15.72 30.63 -26.46
CA HIS A 5 -14.54 31.46 -26.72
C HIS A 5 -13.27 30.61 -26.54
N ARG A 6 -12.82 29.97 -27.64
CA ARG A 6 -11.43 29.49 -27.75
C ARG A 6 -10.54 30.71 -28.00
N ARG A 7 -9.75 31.14 -27.02
CA ARG A 7 -8.63 32.06 -27.27
C ARG A 7 -7.57 31.31 -28.08
N LYS A 8 -7.24 31.83 -29.26
CA LYS A 8 -6.16 31.33 -30.12
C LYS A 8 -4.82 31.66 -29.45
N VAL A 9 -4.04 30.64 -29.12
CA VAL A 9 -2.62 30.79 -28.74
C VAL A 9 -1.81 31.00 -30.02
N SER A 10 -0.87 31.93 -30.00
CA SER A 10 -0.07 32.34 -31.16
C SER A 10 0.84 31.20 -31.66
N PRO A 11 0.89 30.90 -32.98
CA PRO A 11 1.78 29.89 -33.57
C PRO A 11 3.28 30.16 -33.36
N ALA A 12 3.67 31.39 -33.06
CA ALA A 12 5.07 31.75 -32.80
C ALA A 12 5.56 31.22 -31.43
N LEU A 13 4.65 30.96 -30.48
CA LEU A 13 4.95 30.33 -29.18
C LEU A 13 5.19 28.81 -29.31
N LEU A 14 4.81 28.22 -30.46
CA LEU A 14 4.84 26.79 -30.74
C LEU A 14 6.27 26.24 -30.96
N ALA A 15 7.22 27.10 -31.32
CA ALA A 15 8.60 26.71 -31.62
C ALA A 15 9.53 26.72 -30.39
N LEU A 16 9.20 27.51 -29.35
CA LEU A 16 10.12 27.72 -28.22
C LEU A 16 9.99 26.63 -27.13
N VAL A 17 8.82 26.01 -26.98
CA VAL A 17 8.60 24.91 -26.01
C VAL A 17 9.21 23.59 -26.50
N VAL A 18 9.33 23.39 -27.81
CA VAL A 18 9.93 22.17 -28.40
C VAL A 18 11.46 22.16 -28.30
N ALA A 19 12.11 23.33 -28.20
CA ALA A 19 13.56 23.43 -28.31
C ALA A 19 14.36 23.27 -26.99
N THR A 20 13.71 23.14 -25.83
CA THR A 20 14.40 22.97 -24.52
C THR A 20 14.32 21.55 -23.95
N CYS A 21 13.69 20.61 -24.67
CA CYS A 21 13.76 19.19 -24.39
C CYS A 21 14.91 18.58 -25.19
N GLY A 22 16.04 18.29 -24.52
CA GLY A 22 17.19 17.64 -25.13
C GLY A 22 16.79 16.37 -25.89
N ALA A 23 17.28 16.27 -27.13
CA ALA A 23 16.93 15.22 -28.07
C ALA A 23 17.24 13.81 -27.54
N SER A 24 16.20 13.00 -27.32
CA SER A 24 16.31 11.55 -27.46
C SER A 24 15.63 11.14 -28.76
N SER A 25 16.40 10.53 -29.65
CA SER A 25 15.99 10.05 -30.96
C SER A 25 14.98 8.91 -30.84
N GLY A 26 13.70 9.22 -31.08
CA GLY A 26 12.60 8.29 -31.29
C GLY A 26 11.37 9.14 -31.58
N GLY A 27 10.75 8.99 -32.76
CA GLY A 27 9.73 9.93 -33.24
C GLY A 27 8.58 10.13 -32.23
N ASP A 28 8.41 11.37 -31.76
CA ASP A 28 7.35 11.75 -30.83
C ASP A 28 5.98 11.27 -31.34
N THR A 29 5.33 10.40 -30.57
CA THR A 29 4.00 9.91 -30.92
C THR A 29 2.97 11.04 -30.75
N ALA A 30 1.80 10.91 -31.37
CA ALA A 30 0.70 11.85 -31.14
C ALA A 30 0.34 11.95 -29.64
N TRP A 31 0.53 10.85 -28.90
CA TRP A 31 0.30 10.76 -27.48
C TRP A 31 1.28 11.58 -26.64
N ASP A 32 2.57 11.53 -26.98
CA ASP A 32 3.60 12.31 -26.29
C ASP A 32 3.36 13.81 -26.44
N LYS A 33 2.95 14.25 -27.63
CA LYS A 33 2.57 15.65 -27.89
C LYS A 33 1.35 16.08 -27.10
N GLU A 34 0.36 15.20 -26.94
CA GLU A 34 -0.84 15.47 -26.15
C GLU A 34 -0.54 15.64 -24.66
N ILE A 35 0.34 14.77 -24.12
CA ILE A 35 0.83 14.87 -22.74
C ILE A 35 1.62 16.17 -22.55
N ALA A 36 2.57 16.46 -23.43
CA ALA A 36 3.38 17.68 -23.35
C ALA A 36 2.50 18.93 -23.39
N PHE A 37 1.49 18.96 -24.27
CA PHE A 37 0.53 20.05 -24.34
C PHE A 37 -0.26 20.22 -23.03
N ARG A 38 -0.83 19.14 -22.49
CA ARG A 38 -1.57 19.19 -21.21
C ARG A 38 -0.70 19.68 -20.05
N ARG A 39 0.54 19.17 -19.95
CA ARG A 39 1.48 19.58 -18.92
C ARG A 39 1.83 21.06 -19.05
N GLY A 40 2.15 21.53 -20.24
CA GLY A 40 2.40 22.96 -20.49
C GLY A 40 1.20 23.83 -20.10
N ALA A 41 -0.01 23.46 -20.53
CA ALA A 41 -1.24 24.17 -20.16
C ALA A 41 -1.48 24.19 -18.64
N TYR A 42 -1.17 23.09 -17.95
CA TYR A 42 -1.27 23.01 -16.50
C TYR A 42 -0.29 23.95 -15.79
N LEU A 43 0.96 24.02 -16.26
CA LEU A 43 1.97 24.91 -15.68
C LEU A 43 1.58 26.38 -15.85
N GLU A 44 1.10 26.77 -17.03
CA GLU A 44 0.61 28.14 -17.28
C GLU A 44 -0.59 28.46 -16.39
N TRP A 45 -1.54 27.53 -16.26
CA TRP A 45 -2.68 27.68 -15.37
C TRP A 45 -2.25 27.87 -13.91
N ILE A 46 -1.26 27.11 -13.43
CA ILE A 46 -0.71 27.28 -12.08
C ILE A 46 -0.10 28.68 -11.93
N VAL A 47 0.74 29.12 -12.87
CA VAL A 47 1.37 30.46 -12.77
C VAL A 47 0.31 31.56 -12.75
N ASP A 48 -0.71 31.47 -13.60
CA ASP A 48 -1.73 32.51 -13.72
C ASP A 48 -2.72 32.49 -12.54
N GLU A 49 -3.21 31.32 -12.11
CA GLU A 49 -4.20 31.24 -11.03
C GLU A 49 -3.58 31.31 -9.64
N PHE A 50 -2.46 30.62 -9.39
CA PHE A 50 -1.79 30.71 -8.09
C PHE A 50 -1.03 32.04 -7.95
N GLY A 51 -0.54 32.62 -9.05
CA GLY A 51 0.05 33.96 -9.03
C GLY A 51 -0.90 35.05 -8.52
N LYS A 52 -2.22 34.94 -8.80
CA LYS A 52 -3.25 35.85 -8.23
C LYS A 52 -3.39 35.74 -6.72
N LEU A 53 -3.08 34.56 -6.17
CA LEU A 53 -3.24 34.24 -4.75
C LEU A 53 -1.96 34.49 -3.94
N GLU A 54 -0.81 34.58 -4.61
CA GLU A 54 0.53 34.68 -4.01
C GLU A 54 0.68 35.74 -2.90
N PRO A 55 0.12 36.97 -3.00
CA PRO A 55 0.26 37.97 -1.93
C PRO A 55 -0.31 37.53 -0.58
N ASN A 56 -1.23 36.56 -0.58
CA ASN A 56 -1.88 36.04 0.61
C ASN A 56 -1.39 34.63 0.99
N MET A 57 -0.44 34.07 0.25
CA MET A 57 0.13 32.76 0.55
C MET A 57 1.11 32.88 1.71
N LYS A 58 0.98 31.99 2.69
CA LYS A 58 2.02 31.83 3.70
C LYS A 58 3.24 31.15 3.07
N PRO A 59 4.46 31.36 3.59
CA PRO A 59 5.66 30.67 3.09
C PRO A 59 5.51 29.14 3.05
N LEU A 60 4.68 28.59 3.92
CA LEU A 60 4.46 27.16 4.10
C LEU A 60 3.30 26.59 3.26
N ASP A 61 2.70 27.41 2.39
CA ASP A 61 1.62 26.99 1.52
C ASP A 61 2.14 26.10 0.37
N GLY A 62 1.55 24.92 0.20
CA GLY A 62 1.95 24.00 -0.87
C GLY A 62 1.82 24.58 -2.28
N ARG A 63 0.89 25.53 -2.46
CA ARG A 63 0.70 26.29 -3.70
C ARG A 63 1.87 27.23 -4.00
N ALA A 64 2.52 27.77 -2.97
CA ALA A 64 3.69 28.62 -3.14
C ALA A 64 4.86 27.84 -3.74
N TRP A 65 5.11 26.61 -3.27
CA TRP A 65 6.07 25.72 -3.91
C TRP A 65 5.71 25.45 -5.38
N SER A 66 4.44 25.10 -5.66
CA SER A 66 4.01 24.78 -7.02
C SER A 66 4.12 25.93 -7.99
N LEU A 67 3.73 27.13 -7.56
CA LEU A 67 3.88 28.36 -8.34
C LEU A 67 5.35 28.58 -8.72
N ASN A 68 6.25 28.48 -7.76
CA ASN A 68 7.68 28.72 -8.00
C ASN A 68 8.35 27.58 -8.78
N GLN A 69 7.93 26.33 -8.58
CA GLN A 69 8.34 25.19 -9.42
C GLN A 69 7.87 25.39 -10.88
N ALA A 70 6.63 25.87 -11.09
CA ALA A 70 6.09 26.15 -12.43
C ALA A 70 6.84 27.31 -13.11
N ARG A 71 7.14 28.39 -12.37
CA ARG A 71 7.99 29.51 -12.82
C ARG A 71 9.35 29.03 -13.33
N LEU A 72 10.06 28.21 -12.55
CA LEU A 72 11.33 27.62 -12.96
C LEU A 72 11.19 26.72 -14.19
N SER A 73 10.12 25.92 -14.25
CA SER A 73 9.86 25.01 -15.38
C SER A 73 9.61 25.75 -16.69
N LEU A 74 8.82 26.82 -16.63
CA LEU A 74 8.48 27.69 -17.77
C LEU A 74 9.54 28.77 -18.05
N ASN A 75 10.56 28.89 -17.20
CA ASN A 75 11.52 29.99 -17.21
C ASN A 75 10.86 31.38 -17.16
N ARG A 76 9.80 31.51 -16.36
CA ARG A 76 9.02 32.74 -16.17
C ARG A 76 9.25 33.23 -14.74
N ASP A 77 9.78 34.43 -14.57
CA ASP A 77 10.15 35.01 -13.27
C ASP A 77 11.10 34.14 -12.40
N PRO A 78 12.20 33.59 -12.95
CA PRO A 78 13.13 32.72 -12.19
C PRO A 78 13.73 33.40 -10.95
N ASP A 79 13.98 34.72 -11.01
CA ASP A 79 14.46 35.49 -9.86
C ASP A 79 13.47 35.51 -8.70
N ARG A 80 12.16 35.56 -9.02
CA ARG A 80 11.11 35.55 -8.01
C ARG A 80 10.98 34.17 -7.37
N ALA A 81 11.08 33.11 -8.18
CA ALA A 81 11.13 31.75 -7.67
C ALA A 81 12.36 31.52 -6.78
N SER A 82 13.52 32.02 -7.19
CA SER A 82 14.77 31.90 -6.42
C SER A 82 14.65 32.57 -5.04
N ARG A 83 14.11 33.79 -4.96
CA ARG A 83 13.87 34.48 -3.67
C ARG A 83 13.00 33.68 -2.70
N TYR A 84 11.99 32.96 -3.20
CA TYR A 84 11.21 32.05 -2.37
C TYR A 84 12.08 30.93 -1.81
N PHE A 85 12.85 30.26 -2.66
CA PHE A 85 13.71 29.14 -2.26
C PHE A 85 14.92 29.55 -1.40
N GLU A 86 15.34 30.81 -1.42
CA GLU A 86 16.37 31.35 -0.50
C GLU A 86 15.90 31.45 0.96
N THR A 87 14.58 31.43 1.20
CA THR A 87 13.99 31.74 2.52
C THR A 87 13.13 30.63 3.10
N ILE A 88 12.85 29.57 2.34
CA ILE A 88 11.93 28.52 2.75
C ILE A 88 12.52 27.65 3.87
N GLU A 89 11.69 27.22 4.83
CA GLU A 89 12.08 26.36 5.94
C GLU A 89 11.27 25.05 5.98
N LEU A 90 11.80 24.01 6.63
CA LEU A 90 11.09 22.76 6.89
C LEU A 90 10.01 22.93 7.97
N THR A 91 9.03 22.03 7.99
CA THR A 91 7.81 22.15 8.81
C THR A 91 7.61 21.00 9.81
N PHE A 92 6.47 21.00 10.51
CA PHE A 92 6.08 19.98 11.49
C PHE A 92 5.93 18.56 10.89
N ASP A 93 5.63 18.47 9.59
CA ASP A 93 5.61 17.22 8.82
C ASP A 93 6.62 17.34 7.66
N PRO A 94 7.92 17.26 7.99
CA PRO A 94 8.96 17.82 7.16
C PRO A 94 9.14 17.08 5.83
N ASP A 95 8.63 15.86 5.68
CA ASP A 95 8.93 15.00 4.53
C ASP A 95 8.11 15.36 3.29
N PHE A 96 6.87 15.82 3.45
CA PHE A 96 6.08 16.38 2.35
C PHE A 96 6.74 17.59 1.69
N MET A 97 7.30 18.50 2.49
CA MET A 97 8.06 19.63 1.94
C MET A 97 9.47 19.24 1.57
N GLY A 98 10.11 18.35 2.33
CA GLY A 98 11.42 17.80 2.02
C GLY A 98 11.47 17.18 0.63
N ILE A 99 10.47 16.37 0.24
CA ILE A 99 10.42 15.77 -1.10
C ILE A 99 10.17 16.80 -2.20
N ARG A 100 9.43 17.89 -1.92
CA ARG A 100 9.18 19.01 -2.84
C ARG A 100 10.44 19.85 -3.08
N LEU A 101 11.14 20.23 -2.00
CA LEU A 101 12.40 20.97 -2.05
C LEU A 101 13.51 20.13 -2.70
N LEU A 102 13.58 18.84 -2.37
CA LEU A 102 14.47 17.90 -3.03
C LEU A 102 14.19 17.85 -4.53
N LYS A 103 12.92 17.75 -4.95
CA LYS A 103 12.55 17.78 -6.36
C LYS A 103 13.03 19.06 -7.05
N THR A 104 12.80 20.23 -6.46
CA THR A 104 13.28 21.50 -7.03
C THR A 104 14.81 21.51 -7.17
N LEU A 105 15.54 21.07 -6.14
CA LEU A 105 17.00 20.97 -6.17
C LEU A 105 17.48 20.03 -7.29
N LEU A 106 16.85 18.87 -7.45
CA LEU A 106 17.24 17.89 -8.47
C LEU A 106 16.87 18.33 -9.90
N ASP A 107 15.73 19.00 -10.08
CA ASP A 107 15.30 19.47 -11.39
C ASP A 107 16.11 20.68 -11.89
N PHE A 108 16.53 21.57 -10.98
CA PHE A 108 17.07 22.89 -11.34
C PHE A 108 18.44 23.23 -10.74
N GLY A 109 18.97 22.44 -9.81
CA GLY A 109 20.24 22.72 -9.12
C GLY A 109 21.45 22.80 -10.06
N GLU A 110 21.37 22.16 -11.22
CA GLU A 110 22.40 22.22 -12.28
C GLU A 110 22.02 23.15 -13.44
N THR A 111 21.04 24.03 -13.23
CA THR A 111 20.59 25.02 -14.22
C THR A 111 20.86 26.45 -13.73
N ASP A 112 20.82 27.42 -14.64
CA ASP A 112 20.92 28.85 -14.34
C ASP A 112 19.59 29.48 -13.85
N ARG A 113 18.52 28.69 -13.82
CA ARG A 113 17.18 29.17 -13.42
C ARG A 113 17.02 29.33 -11.91
N LEU A 114 17.84 28.64 -11.14
CA LEU A 114 17.86 28.71 -9.68
C LEU A 114 19.11 29.49 -9.24
N SER A 115 18.94 30.52 -8.41
CA SER A 115 20.08 31.31 -7.91
C SER A 115 21.06 30.43 -7.10
N GLY A 116 22.33 30.85 -7.03
CA GLY A 116 23.33 30.17 -6.20
C GLY A 116 22.91 30.09 -4.72
N ASN A 117 22.38 31.20 -4.17
CA ASN A 117 21.88 31.23 -2.80
C ASN A 117 20.73 30.25 -2.57
N ALA A 118 19.78 30.18 -3.51
CA ALA A 118 18.67 29.21 -3.43
C ALA A 118 19.21 27.78 -3.50
N LYS A 119 20.15 27.49 -4.41
CA LYS A 119 20.79 26.17 -4.52
C LYS A 119 21.48 25.77 -3.22
N ASP A 120 22.29 26.67 -2.65
CA ASP A 120 23.04 26.41 -1.43
C ASP A 120 22.09 26.17 -0.24
N HIS A 121 21.03 26.99 -0.12
CA HIS A 121 20.03 26.84 0.92
C HIS A 121 19.27 25.51 0.83
N LEU A 122 18.79 25.14 -0.36
CA LEU A 122 18.11 23.86 -0.56
C LEU A 122 19.06 22.67 -0.34
N THR A 123 20.30 22.78 -0.81
CA THR A 123 21.33 21.76 -0.59
C THR A 123 21.56 21.56 0.90
N GLU A 124 21.63 22.65 1.68
CA GLU A 124 21.82 22.56 3.12
C GLU A 124 20.66 21.90 3.83
N ILE A 125 19.41 22.24 3.47
CA ILE A 125 18.21 21.61 4.01
C ILE A 125 18.25 20.09 3.81
N ILE A 126 18.54 19.62 2.60
CA ILE A 126 18.58 18.18 2.29
C ILE A 126 19.80 17.52 2.94
N ARG A 127 20.97 18.16 2.91
CA ARG A 127 22.20 17.66 3.55
C ARG A 127 22.06 17.54 5.06
N GLN A 128 21.24 18.36 5.72
CA GLN A 128 20.96 18.27 7.15
C GLN A 128 19.78 17.36 7.50
N TRP A 129 19.14 16.71 6.51
CA TRP A 129 17.97 15.86 6.73
C TRP A 129 18.22 14.80 7.82
N PRO A 130 17.45 14.78 8.93
CA PRO A 130 17.80 13.94 10.06
C PRO A 130 17.61 12.47 9.71
N MET A 131 18.60 11.62 10.02
CA MET A 131 18.48 10.19 9.74
C MET A 131 18.05 9.38 10.98
N ASP A 132 18.22 9.91 12.19
CA ASP A 132 18.02 9.16 13.45
C ASP A 132 16.93 9.74 14.37
N ARG A 133 15.93 10.43 13.81
CA ARG A 133 14.90 11.09 14.63
C ARG A 133 14.06 10.06 15.38
N LYS A 134 14.17 10.03 16.72
CA LYS A 134 13.16 9.41 17.60
C LYS A 134 11.80 9.98 17.20
N ASN A 135 10.95 9.14 16.61
CA ASN A 135 9.53 9.39 16.26
C ASN A 135 9.16 9.73 14.80
N GLY A 136 9.96 9.45 13.75
CA GLY A 136 9.39 9.67 12.41
C GLY A 136 10.18 9.23 11.19
N ILE A 137 11.52 9.32 11.19
CA ILE A 137 12.28 9.14 9.95
C ILE A 137 12.71 7.69 9.82
N SER A 138 12.27 7.04 8.74
CA SER A 138 12.57 5.63 8.49
C SER A 138 13.87 5.49 7.69
N LYS A 139 14.90 4.92 8.31
CA LYS A 139 16.11 4.45 7.60
C LYS A 139 15.90 3.13 6.86
N ALA A 140 14.80 2.43 7.12
CA ALA A 140 14.52 1.09 6.63
C ALA A 140 13.13 0.99 6.02
N ALA A 141 12.95 0.06 5.08
CA ALA A 141 11.65 -0.31 4.57
C ALA A 141 10.92 -1.21 5.59
N PHE A 142 9.68 -0.87 5.89
CA PHE A 142 8.81 -1.65 6.76
C PHE A 142 7.60 -2.22 6.01
N TRP A 143 7.24 -3.46 6.33
CA TRP A 143 5.99 -4.06 5.92
C TRP A 143 5.35 -4.85 7.07
N PRO A 144 4.12 -4.53 7.50
CA PRO A 144 3.36 -3.34 7.11
C PRO A 144 4.11 -2.01 7.39
N PRO A 145 3.78 -0.91 6.67
CA PRO A 145 4.38 0.40 6.91
C PRO A 145 4.24 0.84 8.37
N ARG A 146 5.26 1.52 8.91
CA ARG A 146 5.29 1.90 10.34
C ARG A 146 4.38 3.09 10.64
N PHE A 147 4.34 4.06 9.73
CA PHE A 147 3.50 5.25 9.81
C PHE A 147 2.38 5.15 8.77
N THR A 148 2.73 5.53 7.55
CA THR A 148 1.95 5.39 6.32
C THR A 148 2.93 5.09 5.20
N GLU A 149 2.42 4.53 4.11
CA GLU A 149 3.24 3.98 3.03
C GLU A 149 4.01 5.08 2.26
N ASN A 150 3.40 6.26 2.11
CA ASN A 150 4.03 7.44 1.52
C ASN A 150 5.17 8.01 2.38
N HIS A 151 4.98 8.16 3.70
CA HIS A 151 6.00 8.69 4.60
C HIS A 151 7.26 7.80 4.59
N ASP A 152 7.08 6.48 4.64
CA ASP A 152 8.20 5.54 4.62
C ASP A 152 9.02 5.67 3.31
N LEU A 153 8.37 5.80 2.15
CA LEU A 153 9.08 5.96 0.88
C LEU A 153 9.68 7.37 0.70
N MET A 154 9.02 8.43 1.17
CA MET A 154 9.57 9.79 1.17
C MET A 154 10.84 9.87 2.01
N HIS A 155 10.84 9.30 3.22
CA HIS A 155 12.02 9.26 4.08
C HIS A 155 13.19 8.51 3.46
N LEU A 156 12.94 7.34 2.85
CA LEU A 156 13.99 6.59 2.16
C LEU A 156 14.57 7.36 0.96
N THR A 157 13.70 8.07 0.22
CA THR A 157 14.09 8.88 -0.93
C THR A 157 14.93 10.08 -0.51
N ILE A 158 14.44 10.89 0.44
CA ILE A 158 15.17 12.06 0.94
C ILE A 158 16.48 11.63 1.60
N GLY A 159 16.45 10.57 2.39
CA GLY A 159 17.63 10.00 3.05
C GLY A 159 18.73 9.59 2.06
N LEU A 160 18.36 8.99 0.91
CA LEU A 160 19.34 8.65 -0.13
C LEU A 160 20.12 9.88 -0.62
N PHE A 161 19.41 10.93 -1.02
CA PHE A 161 20.07 12.15 -1.53
C PHE A 161 20.78 12.92 -0.42
N SER A 162 20.28 12.86 0.82
CA SER A 162 20.96 13.42 1.98
C SER A 162 22.34 12.79 2.21
N GLU A 163 22.43 11.45 2.19
CA GLU A 163 23.70 10.74 2.33
C GLU A 163 24.64 11.02 1.14
N GLN A 164 24.12 11.14 -0.09
CA GLN A 164 24.92 11.56 -1.25
C GLN A 164 25.54 12.95 -1.05
N LEU A 165 24.76 13.94 -0.60
CA LEU A 165 25.25 15.30 -0.33
C LEU A 165 26.24 15.34 0.83
N ARG A 166 26.22 14.37 1.74
CA ARG A 166 27.22 14.19 2.81
C ARG A 166 28.48 13.43 2.37
N GLY A 167 28.50 12.87 1.15
CA GLY A 167 29.57 11.99 0.69
C GLY A 167 29.62 10.64 1.43
N GLN A 168 28.50 10.20 1.99
CA GLN A 168 28.39 8.95 2.75
C GLN A 168 28.00 7.76 1.87
N PRO A 169 28.32 6.51 2.26
CA PRO A 169 27.92 5.33 1.52
C PRO A 169 26.40 5.16 1.42
N THR A 170 25.87 4.96 0.21
CA THR A 170 24.43 4.88 -0.05
C THR A 170 23.87 3.47 -0.25
N ASN A 171 24.72 2.43 -0.32
CA ASN A 171 24.31 1.06 -0.65
C ASN A 171 23.19 0.52 0.26
N THR A 172 23.26 0.82 1.56
CA THR A 172 22.20 0.44 2.50
C THR A 172 20.87 1.10 2.13
N GLN A 173 20.87 2.42 1.85
CA GLN A 173 19.67 3.16 1.46
C GLN A 173 19.08 2.66 0.14
N LEU A 174 19.95 2.33 -0.84
CA LEU A 174 19.53 1.73 -2.11
C LEU A 174 18.85 0.36 -1.91
N ASN A 175 19.40 -0.48 -1.04
CA ASN A 175 18.81 -1.78 -0.69
C ASN A 175 17.43 -1.64 -0.02
N GLU A 176 17.27 -0.67 0.87
CA GLU A 176 15.98 -0.39 1.51
C GLU A 176 14.94 0.13 0.49
N LEU A 177 15.35 0.99 -0.45
CA LEU A 177 14.48 1.42 -1.55
C LEU A 177 14.09 0.25 -2.45
N LYS A 178 15.04 -0.60 -2.88
CA LYS A 178 14.78 -1.82 -3.67
C LYS A 178 13.78 -2.74 -2.97
N ARG A 179 13.93 -2.94 -1.65
CA ARG A 179 13.00 -3.72 -0.84
C ARG A 179 11.60 -3.10 -0.80
N SER A 180 11.52 -1.80 -0.51
CA SER A 180 10.25 -1.06 -0.46
C SER A 180 9.48 -1.14 -1.78
N LEU A 181 10.15 -0.90 -2.91
CA LEU A 181 9.56 -0.98 -4.24
C LEU A 181 9.16 -2.44 -4.57
N SER A 182 10.01 -3.42 -4.30
CA SER A 182 9.74 -4.85 -4.58
C SER A 182 8.44 -5.35 -3.95
N TRP A 183 8.16 -4.94 -2.71
CA TRP A 183 6.93 -5.33 -2.02
C TRP A 183 5.66 -4.87 -2.72
N ARG A 184 5.69 -3.82 -3.53
CA ARG A 184 4.49 -3.38 -4.28
C ARG A 184 4.16 -4.29 -5.45
N PHE A 185 5.17 -4.89 -6.07
CA PHE A 185 4.95 -5.94 -7.08
C PHE A 185 4.42 -7.23 -6.45
N GLU A 186 4.82 -7.52 -5.22
CA GLU A 186 4.44 -8.76 -4.52
C GLU A 186 3.09 -8.65 -3.80
N ARG A 187 2.80 -7.50 -3.21
CA ARG A 187 1.78 -7.36 -2.17
C ARG A 187 0.76 -6.25 -2.47
N GLY A 188 1.00 -5.45 -3.52
CA GLY A 188 0.20 -4.28 -3.88
C GLY A 188 0.46 -3.07 -2.98
N PHE A 189 -0.40 -2.07 -3.11
CA PHE A 189 -0.34 -0.82 -2.35
C PHE A 189 -1.14 -0.95 -1.04
N TYR A 190 -0.52 -0.56 0.07
CA TYR A 190 -1.07 -0.73 1.41
C TYR A 190 -2.21 0.26 1.70
N GLU A 191 -2.11 1.49 1.19
CA GLU A 191 -3.07 2.57 1.46
C GLU A 191 -3.94 2.92 0.26
N TRP A 192 -4.12 1.96 -0.66
CA TRP A 192 -4.85 2.14 -1.91
C TRP A 192 -6.26 2.73 -1.73
N GLY A 193 -6.95 2.38 -0.65
CA GLY A 193 -8.29 2.90 -0.32
C GLY A 193 -8.33 4.39 0.07
N SER A 194 -7.26 5.16 -0.14
CA SER A 194 -7.24 6.61 0.07
C SER A 194 -6.73 7.31 -1.18
N HIS A 195 -7.62 8.06 -1.84
CA HIS A 195 -7.28 8.86 -3.03
C HIS A 195 -6.09 9.79 -2.76
N ARG A 196 -5.98 10.28 -1.53
CA ARG A 196 -4.93 11.18 -1.08
C ARG A 196 -3.58 10.47 -0.94
N TYR A 197 -3.54 9.29 -0.32
CA TYR A 197 -2.27 8.57 -0.14
C TYR A 197 -1.72 8.01 -1.45
N GLN A 198 -2.57 7.70 -2.44
CA GLN A 198 -2.10 7.39 -3.80
C GLN A 198 -1.27 8.54 -4.40
N LEU A 199 -1.76 9.78 -4.26
CA LEU A 199 -1.04 10.98 -4.73
C LEU A 199 0.29 11.14 -4.02
N HIS A 200 0.28 11.12 -2.69
CA HIS A 200 1.50 11.27 -1.90
C HIS A 200 2.52 10.18 -2.17
N TYR A 201 2.08 8.93 -2.38
CA TYR A 201 2.99 7.83 -2.73
C TYR A 201 3.61 8.02 -4.12
N SER A 202 2.89 8.64 -5.06
CA SER A 202 3.40 8.91 -6.40
C SER A 202 4.55 9.92 -6.44
N ASN A 203 4.61 10.86 -5.50
CA ASN A 203 5.62 11.92 -5.46
C ASN A 203 7.06 11.36 -5.37
N PRO A 204 7.42 10.53 -4.37
CA PRO A 204 8.75 9.94 -4.32
C PRO A 204 9.01 8.94 -5.45
N LEU A 205 7.99 8.24 -5.99
CA LEU A 205 8.18 7.41 -7.18
C LEU A 205 8.64 8.24 -8.39
N LEU A 206 8.03 9.40 -8.61
CA LEU A 206 8.40 10.29 -9.72
C LEU A 206 9.79 10.90 -9.54
N VAL A 207 10.18 11.25 -8.31
CA VAL A 207 11.54 11.69 -8.01
C VAL A 207 12.54 10.56 -8.30
N LEU A 208 12.29 9.36 -7.78
CA LEU A 208 13.17 8.20 -7.99
C LEU A 208 13.26 7.81 -9.47
N ALA A 209 12.14 7.82 -10.20
CA ALA A 209 12.10 7.45 -11.62
C ALA A 209 13.01 8.33 -12.49
N VAL A 210 13.13 9.62 -12.15
CA VAL A 210 13.96 10.58 -12.90
C VAL A 210 15.38 10.63 -12.36
N HIS A 211 15.54 10.68 -11.03
CA HIS A 211 16.77 11.15 -10.40
C HIS A 211 17.52 10.10 -9.58
N ALA A 212 16.95 8.91 -9.31
CA ALA A 212 17.67 7.91 -8.52
C ALA A 212 19.00 7.54 -9.22
N PRO A 213 20.12 7.42 -8.48
CA PRO A 213 21.42 7.07 -9.07
C PRO A 213 21.45 5.65 -9.64
N ASP A 214 20.70 4.72 -9.02
CA ASP A 214 20.60 3.32 -9.44
C ASP A 214 19.56 3.16 -10.57
N PRO A 215 19.95 2.61 -11.76
CA PRO A 215 19.05 2.43 -12.90
C PRO A 215 17.89 1.46 -12.63
N ASP A 216 18.08 0.44 -11.79
CA ASP A 216 17.04 -0.52 -11.45
C ASP A 216 15.99 0.13 -10.56
N ILE A 217 16.39 1.02 -9.65
CA ILE A 217 15.47 1.85 -8.86
C ILE A 217 14.70 2.80 -9.78
N ARG A 218 15.37 3.49 -10.71
CA ARG A 218 14.68 4.38 -11.68
C ARG A 218 13.59 3.62 -12.44
N ARG A 219 13.95 2.47 -13.01
CA ARG A 219 13.02 1.61 -13.74
C ARG A 219 11.89 1.10 -12.85
N GLY A 220 12.22 0.55 -11.68
CA GLY A 220 11.23 0.01 -10.76
C GLY A 220 10.23 1.07 -10.26
N ALA A 221 10.68 2.29 -9.99
CA ALA A 221 9.82 3.40 -9.60
C ALA A 221 8.89 3.84 -10.75
N ALA A 222 9.40 3.92 -11.98
CA ALA A 222 8.59 4.20 -13.16
C ALA A 222 7.56 3.08 -13.43
N ASP A 223 7.96 1.82 -13.31
CA ASP A 223 7.10 0.65 -13.48
C ASP A 223 5.97 0.64 -12.42
N LEU A 224 6.28 0.93 -11.15
CA LEU A 224 5.26 1.03 -10.10
C LEU A 224 4.30 2.21 -10.29
N PHE A 225 4.80 3.35 -10.77
CA PHE A 225 3.93 4.46 -11.13
C PHE A 225 2.95 4.07 -12.25
N ASN A 226 3.43 3.33 -13.26
CA ASN A 226 2.58 2.80 -14.33
C ASN A 226 1.58 1.76 -13.83
N LEU A 227 1.96 0.89 -12.90
CA LEU A 227 1.07 -0.09 -12.28
C LEU A 227 -0.03 0.59 -11.45
N MET A 228 0.30 1.65 -10.71
CA MET A 228 -0.68 2.49 -10.02
C MET A 228 -1.64 3.15 -11.00
N LEU A 229 -1.16 3.68 -12.12
CA LEU A 229 -2.02 4.23 -13.17
C LEU A 229 -2.90 3.15 -13.83
N ALA A 230 -2.38 1.95 -14.05
CA ALA A 230 -3.14 0.84 -14.63
C ALA A 230 -4.25 0.32 -13.71
N GLU A 231 -3.96 0.16 -12.41
CA GLU A 231 -4.99 -0.09 -11.43
C GLU A 231 -6.03 1.03 -11.46
N ARG A 232 -5.58 2.29 -11.52
CA ARG A 232 -6.50 3.42 -11.56
C ARG A 232 -7.44 3.36 -12.76
N VAL A 233 -6.94 3.01 -13.93
CA VAL A 233 -7.73 2.80 -15.14
C VAL A 233 -8.80 1.72 -14.94
N LEU A 234 -8.44 0.59 -14.34
CA LEU A 234 -9.36 -0.54 -14.16
C LEU A 234 -10.43 -0.29 -13.09
N LEU A 235 -10.09 0.47 -12.06
CA LEU A 235 -10.96 0.71 -10.91
C LEU A 235 -11.81 1.97 -11.05
N SER A 236 -11.49 2.85 -11.99
CA SER A 236 -12.21 4.11 -12.21
C SER A 236 -13.21 4.03 -13.35
N VAL A 237 -14.18 4.95 -13.32
CA VAL A 237 -15.08 5.23 -14.44
C VAL A 237 -14.98 6.71 -14.75
N GLY A 238 -14.71 7.05 -16.01
CA GLY A 238 -14.48 8.44 -16.42
C GLY A 238 -13.27 9.11 -15.74
N GLY A 239 -12.32 8.33 -15.20
CA GLY A 239 -11.17 8.81 -14.41
C GLY A 239 -11.40 8.90 -12.89
N TYR A 240 -12.66 8.86 -12.44
CA TYR A 240 -13.03 8.93 -11.03
C TYR A 240 -13.02 7.54 -10.39
N LEU A 241 -12.35 7.37 -9.24
CA LEU A 241 -12.41 6.11 -8.48
C LEU A 241 -13.76 5.99 -7.78
N GLY A 242 -14.51 4.95 -8.11
CA GLY A 242 -15.88 4.78 -7.63
C GLY A 242 -16.06 3.78 -6.49
N GLY A 243 -14.99 3.35 -5.82
CA GLY A 243 -15.06 2.27 -4.82
C GLY A 243 -14.81 2.66 -3.36
N PRO A 244 -14.44 1.70 -2.51
CA PRO A 244 -14.32 1.88 -1.06
C PRO A 244 -13.19 2.85 -0.71
N GLY A 245 -13.44 3.71 0.26
CA GLY A 245 -12.46 4.67 0.78
C GLY A 245 -12.27 4.53 2.30
N MET A 246 -11.13 3.99 2.75
CA MET A 246 -10.95 3.53 4.13
C MET A 246 -10.64 4.64 5.15
N ARG A 247 -10.25 5.84 4.70
CA ARG A 247 -9.94 6.98 5.58
C ARG A 247 -10.73 8.22 5.15
N SER A 248 -11.39 8.84 6.12
CA SER A 248 -12.05 10.15 6.02
C SER A 248 -11.93 10.86 7.37
N TYR A 249 -11.28 12.02 7.42
CA TYR A 249 -11.09 12.80 8.65
C TYR A 249 -12.42 13.47 9.08
N GLY A 250 -12.70 13.51 10.39
CA GLY A 250 -14.04 13.79 10.93
C GLY A 250 -14.32 15.20 11.47
N ARG A 251 -15.63 15.46 11.68
CA ARG A 251 -16.39 16.61 12.26
C ARG A 251 -15.68 17.75 13.02
N ASN A 252 -14.64 17.52 13.81
CA ASN A 252 -14.09 18.57 14.71
C ASN A 252 -13.26 19.63 13.98
N SER A 253 -13.00 19.44 12.69
CA SER A 253 -12.23 20.36 11.83
C SER A 253 -13.10 21.13 10.84
N GLY A 254 -14.43 21.11 10.99
CA GLY A 254 -15.36 21.85 10.12
C GLY A 254 -15.53 21.29 8.70
N CYS A 255 -14.91 20.14 8.38
CA CYS A 255 -15.04 19.48 7.09
C CYS A 255 -15.67 18.09 7.27
N ASP A 256 -16.96 17.96 6.95
CA ASP A 256 -17.62 16.66 6.94
C ASP A 256 -17.25 15.91 5.65
N TYR A 257 -16.04 15.35 5.60
CA TYR A 257 -15.57 14.46 4.52
C TYR A 257 -16.49 13.25 4.31
N LEU A 258 -17.37 12.98 5.27
CA LEU A 258 -18.35 11.92 5.17
C LEU A 258 -19.33 12.16 4.05
N ASP A 259 -19.71 13.41 3.78
CA ASP A 259 -20.60 13.71 2.66
C ASP A 259 -19.79 14.05 1.41
N ASN A 260 -18.52 14.42 1.54
CA ASN A 260 -17.77 15.07 0.47
C ASN A 260 -16.91 14.11 -0.38
N ASN A 261 -17.53 13.31 -1.25
CA ASN A 261 -16.85 12.62 -2.36
C ASN A 261 -16.35 13.57 -3.47
N ARG A 262 -16.53 14.89 -3.33
CA ARG A 262 -16.21 15.89 -4.36
C ARG A 262 -14.76 15.85 -4.84
N TYR A 263 -13.81 15.24 -4.11
CA TYR A 263 -12.38 15.40 -4.42
C TYR A 263 -11.57 14.11 -4.33
N ASP A 264 -11.43 13.51 -5.50
CA ASP A 264 -10.39 12.57 -5.82
C ASP A 264 -9.05 13.31 -6.01
N ALA A 265 -8.20 13.33 -4.98
CA ALA A 265 -6.93 14.06 -5.00
C ALA A 265 -5.96 13.56 -6.08
N PHE A 266 -6.09 12.32 -6.53
CA PHE A 266 -5.24 11.76 -7.58
C PHE A 266 -5.68 12.16 -8.99
N LEU A 267 -6.87 12.75 -9.13
CA LEU A 267 -7.48 13.08 -10.43
C LEU A 267 -6.62 14.02 -11.30
N PRO A 268 -5.98 15.08 -10.79
CA PRO A 268 -5.05 15.88 -11.59
C PRO A 268 -3.92 15.05 -12.22
N THR A 269 -3.37 14.08 -11.49
CA THR A 269 -2.36 13.15 -12.00
C THR A 269 -2.93 12.27 -13.11
N VAL A 270 -4.16 11.77 -12.94
CA VAL A 270 -4.88 10.98 -13.97
C VAL A 270 -5.13 11.82 -15.23
N TRP A 271 -5.58 13.07 -15.09
CA TRP A 271 -5.81 13.97 -16.22
C TRP A 271 -4.53 14.34 -16.94
N LEU A 272 -3.45 14.65 -16.21
CA LEU A 272 -2.13 14.90 -16.82
C LEU A 272 -1.63 13.67 -17.58
N ALA A 273 -1.82 12.47 -17.00
CA ALA A 273 -1.43 11.23 -17.63
C ALA A 273 -2.28 10.91 -18.86
N PHE A 274 -3.61 11.02 -18.77
CA PHE A 274 -4.54 10.38 -19.70
C PHE A 274 -5.53 11.31 -20.42
N GLY A 275 -5.70 12.55 -19.94
CA GLY A 275 -6.72 13.47 -20.45
C GLY A 275 -8.15 13.11 -20.04
N VAL A 276 -8.35 12.12 -19.16
CA VAL A 276 -9.66 11.73 -18.63
C VAL A 276 -9.85 12.22 -17.21
N GLY A 277 -11.10 12.33 -16.78
CA GLY A 277 -11.42 12.82 -15.44
C GLY A 277 -10.92 14.24 -15.26
N GLU A 278 -11.32 15.16 -16.15
CA GLU A 278 -10.94 16.57 -16.01
C GLU A 278 -11.20 17.01 -14.57
N PRO A 279 -10.18 17.53 -13.86
CA PRO A 279 -10.40 18.07 -12.54
C PRO A 279 -11.43 19.18 -12.74
N ARG A 280 -12.64 19.03 -12.18
CA ARG A 280 -13.66 20.07 -12.36
C ARG A 280 -13.15 21.32 -11.63
N PHE A 281 -12.53 22.23 -12.39
CA PHE A 281 -11.87 23.44 -11.92
C PHE A 281 -12.86 24.57 -11.57
N ASP A 282 -14.16 24.31 -11.58
CA ASP A 282 -15.20 25.33 -11.38
C ASP A 282 -15.62 25.44 -9.91
N PHE A 283 -14.85 26.22 -9.14
CA PHE A 283 -15.15 26.57 -7.75
C PHE A 283 -16.43 27.40 -7.59
N ALA A 284 -16.96 27.99 -8.67
CA ALA A 284 -18.19 28.78 -8.63
C ALA A 284 -19.47 27.91 -8.61
N ARG A 285 -19.36 26.60 -8.82
CA ARG A 285 -20.49 25.65 -8.79
C ARG A 285 -20.55 24.79 -7.54
N SER A 286 -19.65 25.01 -6.59
CA SER A 286 -19.58 24.25 -5.33
C SER A 286 -20.12 25.08 -4.18
N ASP A 287 -21.43 25.26 -4.11
CA ASP A 287 -22.09 25.99 -3.03
C ASP A 287 -21.66 25.46 -1.64
N GLY A 288 -21.43 26.38 -0.71
CA GLY A 288 -21.15 26.08 0.71
C GLY A 288 -19.69 25.72 1.06
N LEU A 289 -18.72 25.93 0.17
CA LEU A 289 -17.29 25.75 0.50
C LEU A 289 -16.66 27.09 0.91
N LEU A 290 -16.00 27.12 2.09
CA LEU A 290 -15.22 28.27 2.56
C LEU A 290 -13.99 28.54 1.66
N PRO A 291 -13.26 29.67 1.77
CA PRO A 291 -11.97 29.89 1.08
C PRO A 291 -10.86 28.91 1.49
N ALA A 292 -9.82 28.79 0.66
CA ALA A 292 -8.73 27.84 0.91
C ALA A 292 -8.02 28.17 2.22
N GLY A 293 -8.03 27.23 3.18
CA GLY A 293 -7.26 27.39 4.41
C GLY A 293 -5.76 27.58 4.14
N ASP A 294 -5.08 28.23 5.07
CA ASP A 294 -3.63 28.45 5.08
C ASP A 294 -2.83 27.25 5.62
N GLY A 295 -3.53 26.25 6.14
CA GLY A 295 -2.94 25.04 6.65
C GLY A 295 -2.25 24.25 5.55
N TYR A 296 -1.16 23.59 5.94
CA TYR A 296 -0.53 22.49 5.21
C TYR A 296 -1.57 21.57 4.56
N GLY A 297 -1.16 20.72 3.61
CA GLY A 297 -1.94 19.55 3.19
C GLY A 297 -2.31 18.68 4.40
N ASN A 298 -3.29 19.11 5.19
CA ASN A 298 -3.69 18.59 6.48
C ASN A 298 -5.20 18.44 6.49
N GLY A 299 -5.74 18.09 5.31
CA GLY A 299 -7.13 17.70 5.17
C GLY A 299 -8.13 18.76 5.60
N GLY A 300 -7.80 20.05 5.58
CA GLY A 300 -8.82 21.10 5.70
C GLY A 300 -9.42 21.47 4.34
N ASP A 301 -8.63 21.34 3.28
CA ASP A 301 -8.99 21.93 2.00
C ASP A 301 -8.60 21.11 0.75
N PRO A 302 -9.58 20.54 0.04
CA PRO A 302 -9.31 19.74 -1.16
C PRO A 302 -8.76 20.54 -2.35
N ARG A 303 -8.76 21.88 -2.31
CA ARG A 303 -8.10 22.73 -3.32
C ARG A 303 -6.57 22.64 -3.28
N LEU A 304 -6.02 22.26 -2.13
CA LEU A 304 -4.59 22.18 -1.85
C LEU A 304 -3.96 20.83 -2.26
N ASN A 305 -4.56 20.06 -3.19
CA ASN A 305 -3.90 18.87 -3.76
C ASN A 305 -3.55 19.05 -5.26
N GLN A 306 -3.91 20.19 -5.86
CA GLN A 306 -3.53 20.53 -7.23
C GLN A 306 -2.03 20.84 -7.35
N ASP A 307 -1.46 21.40 -6.29
CA ASP A 307 -0.04 21.61 -6.13
C ASP A 307 0.76 20.31 -6.28
N GLU A 308 0.24 19.16 -5.87
CA GLU A 308 1.03 17.91 -5.90
C GLU A 308 1.14 17.25 -7.27
N ALA A 309 0.17 17.49 -8.16
CA ALA A 309 0.25 17.03 -9.55
C ALA A 309 1.48 17.60 -10.29
N MET A 310 2.10 18.65 -9.73
CA MET A 310 3.35 19.24 -10.21
C MET A 310 4.49 18.25 -10.29
N PHE A 311 4.50 17.19 -9.47
CA PHE A 311 5.48 16.12 -9.59
C PHE A 311 5.43 15.48 -10.98
N LEU A 312 4.24 15.15 -11.49
CA LEU A 312 4.09 14.58 -12.83
C LEU A 312 4.20 15.65 -13.92
N ALA A 313 3.63 16.85 -13.68
CA ALA A 313 3.60 17.92 -14.69
C ALA A 313 4.99 18.37 -15.12
N THR A 314 5.97 18.30 -14.22
CA THR A 314 7.36 18.72 -14.46
C THR A 314 8.34 17.55 -14.61
N ALA A 315 7.89 16.31 -14.39
CA ALA A 315 8.70 15.13 -14.64
C ALA A 315 8.79 14.81 -16.13
N ARG A 316 9.91 14.23 -16.56
CA ARG A 316 10.10 13.66 -17.91
C ARG A 316 9.58 12.22 -18.04
N VAL A 317 8.72 11.79 -17.11
CA VAL A 317 8.14 10.45 -17.10
C VAL A 317 6.85 10.46 -17.91
N THR A 318 6.79 9.67 -18.97
CA THR A 318 5.58 9.43 -19.77
C THR A 318 4.95 8.09 -19.34
N PRO A 319 3.61 8.03 -19.13
CA PRO A 319 2.94 6.77 -18.86
C PRO A 319 3.22 5.73 -19.95
N HIS A 320 3.45 4.48 -19.54
CA HIS A 320 3.75 3.39 -20.44
C HIS A 320 2.59 3.21 -21.44
N PRO A 321 2.87 3.08 -22.75
CA PRO A 321 1.84 2.99 -23.78
C PRO A 321 0.77 1.90 -23.55
N ILE A 322 1.14 0.77 -22.92
CA ILE A 322 0.18 -0.30 -22.53
C ILE A 322 -0.97 0.22 -21.66
N VAL A 323 -0.72 1.22 -20.80
CA VAL A 323 -1.73 1.75 -19.88
C VAL A 323 -2.72 2.64 -20.61
N LYS A 324 -2.26 3.39 -21.62
CA LYS A 324 -3.15 4.16 -22.50
C LYS A 324 -4.05 3.24 -23.33
N GLU A 325 -3.50 2.17 -23.89
CA GLU A 325 -4.30 1.16 -24.59
C GLU A 325 -5.32 0.49 -23.66
N LEU A 326 -4.89 0.15 -22.43
CA LEU A 326 -5.79 -0.40 -21.43
C LEU A 326 -6.96 0.55 -21.16
N LEU A 327 -6.69 1.86 -21.02
CA LEU A 327 -7.73 2.87 -20.84
C LEU A 327 -8.71 2.90 -22.01
N ASP A 328 -8.22 2.90 -23.24
CA ASP A 328 -9.06 2.93 -24.44
C ASP A 328 -9.95 1.69 -24.56
N GLU A 329 -9.46 0.53 -24.12
CA GLU A 329 -10.25 -0.70 -24.08
C GLU A 329 -11.28 -0.69 -22.96
N VAL A 330 -10.88 -0.27 -21.76
CA VAL A 330 -11.79 -0.17 -20.61
C VAL A 330 -12.96 0.77 -20.93
N ALA A 331 -12.69 1.91 -21.56
CA ALA A 331 -13.70 2.88 -21.96
C ALA A 331 -14.74 2.33 -22.96
N ARG A 332 -14.42 1.26 -23.69
CA ARG A 332 -15.31 0.62 -24.69
C ARG A 332 -16.04 -0.60 -24.16
N ARG A 333 -15.69 -1.09 -22.96
CA ARG A 333 -16.32 -2.28 -22.38
C ARG A 333 -17.70 -1.94 -21.82
N SER A 334 -18.69 -2.76 -22.13
CA SER A 334 -20.03 -2.68 -21.51
C SER A 334 -20.01 -3.07 -20.03
N GLU A 335 -19.02 -3.86 -19.61
CA GLU A 335 -18.73 -4.15 -18.22
C GLU A 335 -17.26 -4.54 -18.01
N LEU A 336 -16.75 -4.21 -16.83
CA LEU A 336 -15.46 -4.64 -16.33
C LEU A 336 -15.63 -5.09 -14.88
N ILE A 337 -15.18 -6.32 -14.61
CA ILE A 337 -15.07 -6.83 -13.25
C ILE A 337 -13.59 -6.88 -12.90
N TYR A 338 -13.28 -6.33 -11.73
CA TYR A 338 -11.96 -6.44 -11.13
C TYR A 338 -12.11 -7.03 -9.73
N THR A 339 -11.27 -8.01 -9.40
CA THR A 339 -11.11 -8.47 -8.03
C THR A 339 -9.63 -8.54 -7.66
N GLY A 340 -9.33 -8.51 -6.36
CA GLY A 340 -7.96 -8.70 -5.93
C GLY A 340 -7.79 -8.63 -4.44
N ARG A 341 -6.81 -9.37 -3.93
CA ARG A 341 -6.36 -9.29 -2.54
C ARG A 341 -5.63 -7.97 -2.32
N ARG A 342 -5.80 -7.42 -1.12
CA ARG A 342 -4.96 -6.35 -0.58
C ARG A 342 -4.44 -6.73 0.79
N ALA A 343 -3.22 -6.30 1.07
CA ALA A 343 -2.77 -6.10 2.44
C ALA A 343 -3.16 -4.67 2.82
N ALA A 344 -3.98 -4.51 3.85
CA ALA A 344 -4.30 -3.20 4.38
C ALA A 344 -4.62 -3.31 5.87
N ALA A 345 -4.24 -2.31 6.64
CA ALA A 345 -4.77 -2.09 7.98
C ALA A 345 -5.73 -0.91 7.95
N GLY A 346 -6.84 -1.03 8.69
CA GLY A 346 -7.41 0.16 9.33
C GLY A 346 -6.29 0.83 10.14
N HIS A 347 -6.09 2.12 9.95
CA HIS A 347 -4.93 2.91 10.39
C HIS A 347 -4.56 2.79 11.90
N PRO A 348 -3.39 3.37 12.28
CA PRO A 348 -2.26 2.67 12.88
C PRO A 348 -2.51 2.41 14.38
N PHE A 349 -1.60 1.71 15.03
CA PHE A 349 -1.70 1.36 16.45
C PHE A 349 -2.71 0.23 16.72
N GLN A 350 -2.10 -0.96 16.69
CA GLN A 350 -2.56 -2.19 17.29
C GLN A 350 -3.64 -2.89 16.46
N ASN A 351 -3.23 -3.96 15.77
CA ASN A 351 -3.93 -5.27 15.81
C ASN A 351 -3.35 -6.33 14.84
N ALA A 352 -2.03 -6.31 14.56
CA ALA A 352 -1.37 -7.52 14.06
C ALA A 352 0.15 -7.48 14.38
N PRO A 353 0.75 -8.59 14.85
CA PRO A 353 2.20 -8.74 14.89
C PRO A 353 2.80 -8.52 13.49
N PRO A 354 3.98 -7.88 13.36
CA PRO A 354 4.61 -7.53 12.09
C PRO A 354 4.77 -8.69 11.08
N GLY A 355 4.82 -9.94 11.57
CA GLY A 355 5.01 -11.13 10.73
C GLY A 355 3.73 -11.75 10.14
N ASN A 356 2.54 -11.21 10.42
CA ASN A 356 1.29 -11.79 9.93
C ASN A 356 0.24 -10.70 9.71
N PRO A 357 0.14 -10.09 8.50
CA PRO A 357 -0.95 -9.17 8.19
C PRO A 357 -2.26 -9.97 8.15
N ARG A 358 -2.86 -10.17 9.32
CA ARG A 358 -4.08 -10.97 9.46
C ARG A 358 -5.24 -10.33 8.70
N SER A 359 -5.26 -9.01 8.50
CA SER A 359 -6.26 -8.34 7.66
C SER A 359 -6.03 -8.57 6.16
N GLN A 360 -6.42 -9.76 5.71
CA GLN A 360 -6.63 -10.05 4.30
C GLN A 360 -7.95 -9.39 3.86
N GLN A 361 -7.85 -8.52 2.87
CA GLN A 361 -9.01 -7.84 2.30
C GLN A 361 -9.12 -8.19 0.82
N VAL A 362 -10.35 -8.21 0.32
CA VAL A 362 -10.64 -8.42 -1.10
C VAL A 362 -11.36 -7.20 -1.62
N LEU A 363 -10.76 -6.55 -2.62
CA LEU A 363 -11.43 -5.55 -3.42
C LEU A 363 -12.29 -6.22 -4.47
N TYR A 364 -13.46 -5.65 -4.70
CA TYR A 364 -14.34 -6.01 -5.81
C TYR A 364 -14.83 -4.75 -6.49
N TYR A 365 -14.70 -4.68 -7.80
CA TYR A 365 -15.29 -3.62 -8.61
C TYR A 365 -16.09 -4.22 -9.74
N TYR A 366 -17.24 -3.62 -9.98
CA TYR A 366 -18.04 -3.79 -11.16
C TYR A 366 -18.26 -2.42 -11.77
N ASN A 367 -17.68 -2.22 -12.96
CA ASN A 367 -17.68 -0.95 -13.65
C ASN A 367 -18.38 -1.11 -14.99
N THR A 368 -19.22 -0.12 -15.30
CA THR A 368 -19.70 0.17 -16.65
C THR A 368 -19.18 1.56 -17.04
N PRO A 369 -19.38 2.03 -18.29
CA PRO A 369 -18.99 3.40 -18.65
C PRO A 369 -19.71 4.49 -17.83
N HIS A 370 -20.84 4.18 -17.19
CA HIS A 370 -21.70 5.18 -16.54
C HIS A 370 -21.97 4.93 -15.05
N VAL A 371 -21.51 3.83 -14.47
CA VAL A 371 -21.62 3.55 -13.04
C VAL A 371 -20.51 2.62 -12.57
N SER A 372 -19.98 2.91 -11.38
CA SER A 372 -19.03 2.07 -10.64
C SER A 372 -19.70 1.59 -9.35
N LEU A 373 -19.66 0.28 -9.12
CA LEU A 373 -19.97 -0.36 -7.83
C LEU A 373 -18.71 -1.05 -7.31
N GLY A 374 -18.06 -0.42 -6.34
CA GLY A 374 -16.84 -0.95 -5.73
C GLY A 374 -17.04 -1.26 -4.25
N SER A 375 -16.53 -2.40 -3.79
CA SER A 375 -16.55 -2.82 -2.39
C SER A 375 -15.23 -3.42 -1.91
N LEU A 376 -15.11 -3.49 -0.58
CA LEU A 376 -14.00 -4.05 0.16
C LEU A 376 -14.55 -5.02 1.21
N ARG A 377 -14.26 -6.30 1.04
CA ARG A 377 -14.64 -7.34 1.99
C ARG A 377 -13.45 -7.75 2.86
N TYR A 378 -13.67 -7.85 4.17
CA TYR A 378 -12.73 -8.42 5.12
C TYR A 378 -12.93 -9.94 5.20
N LEU A 379 -11.84 -10.70 5.25
CA LEU A 379 -11.93 -12.15 5.39
C LEU A 379 -12.19 -12.55 6.86
N PRO A 380 -12.95 -13.63 7.13
CA PRO A 380 -13.34 -14.04 8.49
C PRO A 380 -12.16 -14.25 9.46
N HIS A 381 -10.99 -14.65 8.96
CA HIS A 381 -9.79 -14.87 9.78
C HIS A 381 -9.00 -13.59 10.08
N ALA A 382 -9.46 -12.43 9.60
CA ALA A 382 -8.78 -11.16 9.76
C ALA A 382 -8.78 -10.58 11.17
N GLY A 383 -9.60 -11.13 12.07
CA GLY A 383 -9.81 -10.57 13.40
C GLY A 383 -10.63 -9.27 13.37
N LYS A 384 -10.86 -8.68 14.55
CA LYS A 384 -11.57 -7.40 14.67
C LYS A 384 -10.63 -6.24 14.30
N MET A 385 -11.07 -5.39 13.39
CA MET A 385 -10.37 -4.14 13.10
C MET A 385 -10.75 -3.09 14.13
N SER A 386 -9.74 -2.48 14.77
CA SER A 386 -9.93 -1.22 15.49
C SER A 386 -9.60 -0.10 14.52
N VAL A 387 -10.58 0.76 14.23
CA VAL A 387 -10.36 1.97 13.42
C VAL A 387 -10.21 3.16 14.37
N SER A 388 -9.29 4.07 14.05
CA SER A 388 -9.11 5.29 14.84
C SER A 388 -10.33 6.21 14.76
N TYR A 389 -10.54 7.04 15.78
CA TYR A 389 -11.65 8.02 15.83
C TYR A 389 -11.65 9.01 14.64
N ASN A 390 -10.50 9.15 13.96
CA ASN A 390 -10.30 9.98 12.76
C ASN A 390 -10.58 9.24 11.44
N SER A 391 -11.00 7.97 11.48
CA SER A 391 -11.19 7.14 10.30
C SER A 391 -12.58 6.50 10.33
N ARG A 392 -13.49 6.93 9.45
CA ARG A 392 -14.77 6.24 9.21
C ARG A 392 -14.65 5.42 7.91
N PRO A 393 -14.48 4.09 8.00
CA PRO A 393 -14.25 3.28 6.81
C PRO A 393 -15.50 3.25 5.93
N ARG A 394 -15.29 3.34 4.61
CA ARG A 394 -16.31 3.09 3.58
C ARG A 394 -16.03 1.74 2.96
N PHE A 395 -16.91 0.77 3.22
CA PHE A 395 -16.72 -0.59 2.73
C PHE A 395 -17.23 -0.78 1.30
N PHE A 396 -18.05 0.13 0.78
CA PHE A 396 -18.41 0.19 -0.62
C PHE A 396 -18.88 1.60 -1.02
N SER A 397 -19.00 1.83 -2.32
CA SER A 397 -19.63 3.02 -2.92
C SER A 397 -20.31 2.66 -4.26
N VAL A 398 -21.39 3.38 -4.59
CA VAL A 398 -21.94 3.48 -5.95
C VAL A 398 -21.69 4.90 -6.47
N MET A 399 -20.88 5.03 -7.51
CA MET A 399 -20.45 6.32 -8.08
C MET A 399 -20.87 6.46 -9.53
N PHE A 400 -21.31 7.67 -9.89
CA PHE A 400 -21.70 8.05 -11.25
C PHE A 400 -20.75 9.11 -11.81
N PRO A 401 -20.03 8.87 -12.92
CA PRO A 401 -19.03 9.80 -13.47
C PRO A 401 -19.65 11.11 -14.00
N GLU A 402 -20.94 11.11 -14.33
CA GLU A 402 -21.69 12.31 -14.75
C GLU A 402 -21.80 13.33 -13.59
N ARG A 403 -21.95 12.83 -12.36
CA ARG A 403 -22.04 13.61 -11.11
C ARG A 403 -21.22 12.88 -10.03
N PRO A 404 -19.88 12.89 -10.10
CA PRO A 404 -19.01 12.12 -9.19
C PRO A 404 -19.14 12.58 -7.72
N GLU A 405 -19.69 13.77 -7.48
CA GLU A 405 -20.08 14.25 -6.16
C GLU A 405 -21.29 13.48 -5.57
N GLN A 406 -22.16 12.91 -6.40
CA GLN A 406 -23.34 12.14 -6.01
C GLN A 406 -22.98 10.65 -5.89
N VAL A 407 -23.01 10.13 -4.66
CA VAL A 407 -22.60 8.77 -4.35
C VAL A 407 -23.54 8.13 -3.34
N LEU A 408 -23.77 6.83 -3.49
CA LEU A 408 -24.50 6.00 -2.52
C LEU A 408 -23.56 5.08 -1.75
N ARG A 409 -23.87 4.86 -0.49
CA ARG A 409 -23.15 3.94 0.41
C ARG A 409 -23.96 3.67 1.67
N THR A 410 -23.55 2.68 2.46
CA THR A 410 -23.94 2.63 3.87
C THR A 410 -22.86 3.26 4.75
N ARG A 411 -23.27 3.81 5.89
CA ARG A 411 -22.39 4.31 6.96
C ARG A 411 -22.69 3.56 8.26
N LEU A 412 -21.72 3.59 9.17
CA LEU A 412 -21.92 3.12 10.54
C LEU A 412 -22.98 3.97 11.23
N THR A 413 -23.85 3.33 11.99
CA THR A 413 -24.87 4.00 12.80
C THR A 413 -24.22 4.80 13.95
N GLU A 414 -24.89 5.83 14.46
CA GLU A 414 -24.37 6.58 15.62
C GLU A 414 -24.17 5.71 16.85
N ALA A 415 -24.99 4.67 17.05
CA ALA A 415 -24.85 3.73 18.16
C ALA A 415 -23.55 2.90 18.04
N GLU A 416 -23.24 2.41 16.83
CA GLU A 416 -21.97 1.73 16.54
C GLU A 416 -20.76 2.66 16.72
N LEU A 417 -20.92 3.95 16.44
CA LEU A 417 -19.90 4.97 16.65
C LEU A 417 -19.72 5.37 18.14
N LYS A 418 -20.76 5.25 18.99
CA LYS A 418 -20.70 5.63 20.42
C LYS A 418 -20.06 4.56 21.32
N ALA A 419 -19.79 3.37 20.80
CA ALA A 419 -19.28 2.22 21.57
C ALA A 419 -17.82 2.32 22.08
N GLY A 420 -17.14 3.48 21.98
CA GLY A 420 -15.85 3.71 22.64
C GLY A 420 -15.05 4.89 22.08
N ILE A 421 -14.49 5.73 22.96
CA ILE A 421 -13.82 7.01 22.62
C ILE A 421 -12.51 6.82 21.83
N ASN A 422 -11.90 5.63 21.83
CA ASN A 422 -10.58 5.40 21.20
C ASN A 422 -10.45 4.13 20.34
N ARG A 423 -11.51 3.30 20.21
CA ARG A 423 -11.51 2.06 19.40
C ARG A 423 -12.95 1.70 19.02
N TYR A 424 -13.25 1.61 17.73
CA TYR A 424 -14.49 0.97 17.28
C TYR A 424 -14.29 -0.55 17.26
N SER A 425 -15.17 -1.30 17.94
CA SER A 425 -15.34 -2.73 17.68
C SER A 425 -16.39 -2.91 16.58
N TYR A 426 -16.09 -2.44 15.37
CA TYR A 426 -16.97 -2.69 14.22
C TYR A 426 -16.63 -4.03 13.58
N THR A 427 -17.64 -4.81 13.20
CA THR A 427 -17.43 -6.01 12.39
C THR A 427 -17.35 -5.54 10.93
N ALA A 428 -16.11 -5.28 10.48
CA ALA A 428 -15.75 -4.72 9.18
C ALA A 428 -16.14 -5.60 7.96
N ASP A 429 -16.96 -6.63 8.16
CA ASP A 429 -17.20 -7.72 7.23
C ASP A 429 -18.61 -7.71 6.60
N ARG A 430 -19.53 -6.86 7.07
CA ARG A 430 -20.95 -6.86 6.63
C ARG A 430 -21.20 -6.22 5.26
N VAL A 431 -20.38 -6.57 4.27
CA VAL A 431 -20.58 -6.25 2.86
C VAL A 431 -20.18 -7.44 1.99
N VAL A 432 -21.02 -7.75 1.02
CA VAL A 432 -20.74 -8.78 0.02
C VAL A 432 -21.20 -8.28 -1.35
N GLN A 433 -20.34 -8.44 -2.34
CA GLN A 433 -20.63 -8.09 -3.73
C GLN A 433 -20.48 -9.31 -4.64
N HIS A 434 -21.39 -9.40 -5.61
CA HIS A 434 -21.27 -10.26 -6.78
C HIS A 434 -21.67 -9.46 -8.01
N ARG A 435 -20.68 -9.12 -8.86
CA ARG A 435 -20.88 -8.35 -10.09
C ARG A 435 -21.64 -7.04 -9.80
N ASP A 436 -22.76 -6.83 -10.48
CA ASP A 436 -23.69 -5.70 -10.37
C ASP A 436 -24.51 -5.66 -9.07
N TRP A 437 -24.47 -6.73 -8.27
CA TRP A 437 -25.28 -6.89 -7.07
C TRP A 437 -24.43 -6.78 -5.80
N LEU A 438 -24.92 -6.07 -4.78
CA LEU A 438 -24.27 -5.91 -3.49
C LEU A 438 -25.29 -5.91 -2.35
N ILE A 439 -24.93 -6.51 -1.21
CA ILE A 439 -25.64 -6.35 0.06
C ILE A 439 -24.68 -5.78 1.12
N ALA A 440 -25.19 -4.84 1.92
CA ALA A 440 -24.45 -4.25 3.04
C ALA A 440 -25.36 -3.91 4.21
N ALA A 441 -24.82 -3.95 5.43
CA ALA A 441 -25.47 -3.41 6.62
C ALA A 441 -25.11 -1.92 6.84
N GLY A 442 -25.92 -1.23 7.63
CA GLY A 442 -25.63 0.11 8.15
C GLY A 442 -26.78 1.07 7.91
N GLU A 443 -26.50 2.37 7.92
CA GLU A 443 -27.44 3.41 7.55
C GLU A 443 -27.16 3.86 6.11
N LEU A 444 -28.18 3.93 5.25
CA LEU A 444 -28.02 4.45 3.89
C LEU A 444 -27.65 5.94 3.91
N SER A 445 -26.66 6.32 3.11
CA SER A 445 -26.27 7.71 2.86
C SER A 445 -26.24 7.97 1.36
N ALA A 446 -27.04 8.96 0.93
CA ALA A 446 -27.04 9.51 -0.41
C ALA A 446 -26.48 10.94 -0.36
N SER A 447 -25.31 11.14 -0.97
CA SER A 447 -24.59 12.42 -0.89
C SER A 447 -25.09 13.42 -1.95
N HIS A 448 -25.01 14.72 -1.64
CA HIS A 448 -25.16 15.83 -2.61
C HIS A 448 -26.49 15.88 -3.37
N GLY A 449 -27.60 15.71 -2.64
CA GLY A 449 -28.94 15.80 -3.21
C GLY A 449 -29.26 14.66 -4.19
N LEU A 450 -28.49 13.57 -4.15
CA LEU A 450 -28.82 12.36 -4.88
C LEU A 450 -30.16 11.82 -4.37
N ALA A 451 -31.20 11.98 -5.18
CA ALA A 451 -32.57 11.59 -4.85
C ALA A 451 -32.92 10.28 -5.58
N SER A 452 -33.74 9.47 -4.93
CA SER A 452 -34.38 8.30 -5.54
C SER A 452 -35.83 8.60 -5.90
N ARG A 453 -36.37 7.77 -6.78
CA ARG A 453 -37.81 7.66 -7.04
C ARG A 453 -38.27 6.24 -6.75
N ARG A 454 -39.43 6.08 -6.12
CA ARG A 454 -39.99 4.75 -5.87
C ARG A 454 -40.52 4.15 -7.17
N VAL A 455 -40.10 2.93 -7.50
CA VAL A 455 -40.57 2.17 -8.67
C VAL A 455 -40.80 0.73 -8.27
N GLY A 456 -42.08 0.34 -8.12
CA GLY A 456 -42.43 -0.94 -7.52
C GLY A 456 -41.86 -1.07 -6.11
N GLY A 457 -41.09 -2.14 -5.86
CA GLY A 457 -40.44 -2.41 -4.58
C GLY A 457 -39.09 -1.72 -4.38
N TRP A 458 -38.61 -0.94 -5.36
CA TRP A 458 -37.25 -0.39 -5.38
C TRP A 458 -37.23 1.14 -5.28
N ASP A 459 -36.18 1.65 -4.67
CA ASP A 459 -35.78 3.05 -4.77
C ASP A 459 -34.74 3.17 -5.90
N LEU A 460 -35.15 3.81 -6.99
CA LEU A 460 -34.33 3.94 -8.19
C LEU A 460 -33.61 5.28 -8.20
N PHE A 461 -32.29 5.23 -8.34
CA PHE A 461 -31.41 6.36 -8.60
C PHE A 461 -30.96 6.34 -10.05
N HIS A 462 -31.02 7.50 -10.70
CA HIS A 462 -30.64 7.68 -12.10
C HIS A 462 -29.83 8.96 -12.24
N VAL A 463 -28.59 8.83 -12.71
CA VAL A 463 -27.66 9.94 -12.92
C VAL A 463 -27.04 9.79 -14.30
N GLY A 464 -27.35 10.72 -15.21
CA GLY A 464 -26.86 10.67 -16.59
C GLY A 464 -27.40 9.43 -17.32
N ARG A 465 -26.54 8.44 -17.56
CA ARG A 465 -26.91 7.13 -18.11
C ARG A 465 -26.76 5.99 -17.10
N GLY A 466 -26.26 6.27 -15.90
CA GLY A 466 -26.04 5.28 -14.85
C GLY A 466 -27.31 5.07 -14.00
N LEU A 467 -27.54 3.82 -13.62
CA LEU A 467 -28.71 3.37 -12.87
C LEU A 467 -28.28 2.60 -11.61
N CYS A 468 -28.99 2.82 -10.50
CA CYS A 468 -28.85 2.04 -9.28
C CYS A 468 -30.23 1.82 -8.66
N ALA A 469 -30.63 0.56 -8.50
CA ALA A 469 -31.80 0.18 -7.72
C ALA A 469 -31.36 -0.20 -6.30
N HIS A 470 -32.06 0.32 -5.31
CA HIS A 470 -31.84 0.05 -3.90
C HIS A 470 -33.12 -0.45 -3.23
N VAL A 471 -32.98 -1.39 -2.30
CA VAL A 471 -34.06 -1.78 -1.39
C VAL A 471 -33.50 -2.04 0.00
N GLU A 472 -34.23 -1.61 1.02
CA GLU A 472 -33.97 -1.97 2.41
C GLU A 472 -34.79 -3.21 2.79
N LEU A 473 -34.13 -4.17 3.44
CA LEU A 473 -34.69 -5.41 3.96
C LEU A 473 -34.67 -5.38 5.48
N ASP A 474 -35.48 -6.26 6.09
CA ASP A 474 -35.60 -6.40 7.54
C ASP A 474 -34.24 -6.50 8.23
N GLY A 475 -34.06 -5.74 9.31
CA GLY A 475 -32.83 -5.72 10.10
C GLY A 475 -31.75 -4.75 9.59
N GLY A 476 -32.10 -3.77 8.74
CA GLY A 476 -31.18 -2.72 8.28
C GLY A 476 -30.18 -3.23 7.23
N TRP A 477 -30.62 -4.16 6.38
CA TRP A 477 -29.83 -4.68 5.26
C TRP A 477 -30.22 -3.97 3.98
N HIS A 478 -29.23 -3.43 3.28
CA HIS A 478 -29.42 -2.70 2.04
C HIS A 478 -28.91 -3.53 0.87
N VAL A 479 -29.77 -3.76 -0.13
CA VAL A 479 -29.40 -4.43 -1.38
C VAL A 479 -29.34 -3.39 -2.50
N PHE A 480 -28.28 -3.46 -3.30
CA PHE A 480 -28.02 -2.59 -4.44
C PHE A 480 -27.85 -3.42 -5.70
N GLN A 481 -28.38 -2.91 -6.81
CA GLN A 481 -28.20 -3.48 -8.13
C GLN A 481 -27.95 -2.36 -9.15
N VAL A 482 -26.84 -2.41 -9.87
CA VAL A 482 -26.40 -1.32 -10.75
C VAL A 482 -26.34 -1.71 -12.22
N ALA A 483 -26.65 -0.77 -13.11
CA ALA A 483 -26.55 -0.92 -14.55
C ALA A 483 -26.46 0.45 -15.24
N ASP A 484 -26.57 0.47 -16.57
CA ASP A 484 -26.66 1.69 -17.34
C ASP A 484 -27.62 1.55 -18.53
N LEU A 485 -27.86 2.69 -19.20
CA LEU A 485 -28.68 2.79 -20.40
C LEU A 485 -27.94 2.37 -21.70
N ASP A 486 -26.69 1.89 -21.61
CA ASP A 486 -26.03 1.21 -22.73
C ASP A 486 -26.43 -0.28 -22.75
N ARG A 487 -26.71 -0.84 -21.58
CA ARG A 487 -27.16 -2.23 -21.39
C ARG A 487 -28.66 -2.40 -21.41
N PHE A 488 -29.41 -1.40 -20.95
CA PHE A 488 -30.86 -1.41 -20.95
C PHE A 488 -31.41 -0.31 -21.86
N ARG A 489 -32.47 -0.62 -22.59
CA ARG A 489 -33.12 0.34 -23.50
C ARG A 489 -33.59 1.59 -22.77
N ASP A 490 -34.13 1.40 -21.57
CA ASP A 490 -34.70 2.43 -20.72
C ASP A 490 -34.77 1.94 -19.26
N GLU A 491 -35.12 2.85 -18.35
CA GLU A 491 -35.29 2.54 -16.93
C GLU A 491 -36.38 1.48 -16.68
N GLN A 492 -37.44 1.44 -17.50
CA GLN A 492 -38.53 0.47 -17.34
C GLN A 492 -38.03 -0.95 -17.59
N SER A 493 -37.22 -1.13 -18.63
CA SER A 493 -36.58 -2.38 -18.98
C SER A 493 -35.60 -2.85 -17.89
N PHE A 494 -34.86 -1.91 -17.28
CA PHE A 494 -34.01 -2.20 -16.13
C PHE A 494 -34.82 -2.68 -14.94
N VAL A 495 -35.86 -1.94 -14.55
CA VAL A 495 -36.71 -2.29 -13.40
C VAL A 495 -37.45 -3.63 -13.62
N ALA A 496 -37.90 -3.90 -14.85
CA ALA A 496 -38.56 -5.16 -15.21
C ALA A 496 -37.63 -6.38 -15.07
N ALA A 497 -36.30 -6.19 -15.16
CA ALA A 497 -35.32 -7.25 -14.97
C ALA A 497 -34.98 -7.53 -13.49
N LEU A 498 -35.31 -6.59 -12.58
CA LEU A 498 -35.02 -6.74 -11.16
C LEU A 498 -35.90 -7.80 -10.51
N LYS A 499 -35.33 -8.54 -9.54
CA LYS A 499 -36.07 -9.48 -8.69
C LYS A 499 -35.90 -9.10 -7.23
N MET A 500 -37.01 -8.99 -6.51
CA MET A 500 -36.99 -8.61 -5.09
C MET A 500 -36.21 -9.63 -4.27
N PRO A 501 -35.17 -9.20 -3.53
CA PRO A 501 -34.48 -10.07 -2.59
C PRO A 501 -35.35 -10.32 -1.35
N THR A 502 -35.11 -11.44 -0.66
CA THR A 502 -35.81 -11.78 0.58
C THR A 502 -34.84 -12.35 1.62
N ILE A 503 -35.15 -12.19 2.90
CA ILE A 503 -34.41 -12.82 4.00
C ILE A 503 -35.24 -13.98 4.56
N ARG A 504 -34.62 -15.17 4.66
CA ARG A 504 -35.22 -16.37 5.25
C ARG A 504 -34.14 -17.12 6.03
N ASP A 505 -34.45 -17.55 7.25
CA ASP A 505 -33.55 -18.35 8.10
C ASP A 505 -32.14 -17.75 8.26
N GLY A 506 -32.05 -16.42 8.39
CA GLY A 506 -30.77 -15.70 8.51
C GLY A 506 -29.95 -15.62 7.21
N ARG A 507 -30.55 -15.92 6.06
CA ARG A 507 -29.92 -15.87 4.75
C ARG A 507 -30.66 -14.92 3.80
N ALA A 508 -29.92 -14.14 3.03
CA ALA A 508 -30.47 -13.32 1.96
C ALA A 508 -30.48 -14.10 0.65
N HIS A 509 -31.65 -14.20 0.01
CA HIS A 509 -31.89 -14.81 -1.29
C HIS A 509 -32.10 -13.71 -2.33
N ALA A 510 -31.34 -13.71 -3.41
CA ALA A 510 -31.43 -12.71 -4.46
C ALA A 510 -31.15 -13.29 -5.86
N THR A 511 -31.32 -12.47 -6.89
CA THR A 511 -30.93 -12.79 -8.27
C THR A 511 -30.24 -11.59 -8.90
N ALA A 512 -29.05 -11.78 -9.47
CA ALA A 512 -28.35 -10.74 -10.21
C ALA A 512 -29.00 -10.47 -11.59
N LEU A 513 -28.64 -9.37 -12.26
CA LEU A 513 -29.24 -9.00 -13.56
C LEU A 513 -28.96 -10.02 -14.66
N ASN A 514 -27.86 -10.78 -14.54
CA ASN A 514 -27.51 -11.85 -15.45
C ASN A 514 -28.24 -13.18 -15.16
N GLY A 515 -29.11 -13.22 -14.14
CA GLY A 515 -29.86 -14.40 -13.74
C GLY A 515 -29.18 -15.27 -12.67
N ASP A 516 -27.98 -14.92 -12.21
CA ASP A 516 -27.29 -15.68 -11.18
C ASP A 516 -28.08 -15.67 -9.87
N ARG A 517 -28.32 -16.87 -9.31
CA ARG A 517 -28.99 -17.03 -8.02
C ARG A 517 -27.98 -16.83 -6.90
N ILE A 518 -28.24 -15.85 -6.04
CA ILE A 518 -27.34 -15.45 -4.96
C ILE A 518 -27.96 -15.87 -3.63
N LEU A 519 -27.16 -16.52 -2.80
CA LEU A 519 -27.47 -16.80 -1.40
C LEU A 519 -26.35 -16.24 -0.53
N VAL A 520 -26.69 -15.41 0.46
CA VAL A 520 -25.70 -14.86 1.41
C VAL A 520 -26.09 -15.25 2.83
N ASP A 521 -25.16 -15.88 3.56
CA ASP A 521 -25.31 -16.11 5.00
C ASP A 521 -25.04 -14.80 5.75
N LEU A 522 -26.05 -14.26 6.43
CA LEU A 522 -25.96 -12.93 7.05
C LEU A 522 -25.13 -12.90 8.34
N LYS A 523 -24.65 -14.05 8.82
CA LYS A 523 -23.78 -14.16 9.99
C LYS A 523 -22.31 -14.23 9.60
N THR A 524 -21.99 -14.96 8.54
CA THR A 524 -20.61 -15.25 8.10
C THR A 524 -20.21 -14.47 6.84
N MET A 525 -21.19 -13.88 6.16
CA MET A 525 -21.04 -13.22 4.86
C MET A 525 -20.56 -14.18 3.76
N ALA A 526 -20.62 -15.49 3.98
CA ALA A 526 -20.41 -16.49 2.94
C ALA A 526 -21.45 -16.29 1.82
N ILE A 527 -21.03 -16.50 0.57
CA ILE A 527 -21.87 -16.29 -0.60
C ILE A 527 -21.82 -17.53 -1.49
N ASP A 528 -23.01 -18.05 -1.80
CA ASP A 528 -23.19 -19.08 -2.82
C ASP A 528 -23.79 -18.44 -4.07
N VAL A 529 -23.24 -18.82 -5.22
CA VAL A 529 -23.74 -18.40 -6.54
C VAL A 529 -24.13 -19.65 -7.30
N ASN A 530 -25.39 -19.72 -7.72
CA ASN A 530 -25.95 -20.87 -8.44
C ASN A 530 -25.80 -22.22 -7.71
N GLY A 531 -25.72 -22.20 -6.37
CA GLY A 531 -25.56 -23.39 -5.53
C GLY A 531 -24.11 -23.81 -5.28
N ALA A 532 -23.13 -23.01 -5.72
CA ALA A 532 -21.72 -23.22 -5.40
C ALA A 532 -21.20 -22.11 -4.50
N GLU A 533 -20.55 -22.48 -3.39
CA GLU A 533 -19.88 -21.53 -2.50
C GLU A 533 -18.74 -20.82 -3.24
N ARG A 534 -18.73 -19.49 -3.18
CA ARG A 534 -17.68 -18.68 -3.81
C ARG A 534 -16.59 -18.37 -2.79
N THR A 535 -15.43 -19.01 -2.98
CA THR A 535 -14.23 -18.66 -2.22
C THR A 535 -13.70 -17.29 -2.65
N PRO A 536 -13.37 -16.38 -1.72
CA PRO A 536 -12.72 -15.12 -2.06
C PRO A 536 -11.37 -15.37 -2.79
N PRO A 537 -10.98 -14.53 -3.77
CA PRO A 537 -9.76 -14.71 -4.57
C PRO A 537 -8.49 -14.35 -3.77
N ILE A 538 -8.19 -15.12 -2.72
CA ILE A 538 -7.09 -14.83 -1.77
C ILE A 538 -5.69 -15.05 -2.34
N LYS A 539 -5.59 -15.75 -3.48
CA LYS A 539 -4.33 -16.04 -4.18
C LYS A 539 -3.93 -14.94 -5.16
N MET A 540 -4.89 -14.15 -5.63
CA MET A 540 -4.66 -13.15 -6.68
C MET A 540 -4.47 -11.78 -6.04
N LEU A 541 -3.37 -11.09 -6.40
CA LEU A 541 -3.20 -9.67 -6.11
C LEU A 541 -4.06 -8.82 -7.06
N HIS A 542 -4.05 -9.17 -8.34
CA HIS A 542 -4.88 -8.58 -9.39
C HIS A 542 -5.57 -9.70 -10.16
N ASP A 543 -6.88 -9.61 -10.33
CA ASP A 543 -7.66 -10.54 -11.14
C ASP A 543 -8.74 -9.78 -11.92
N SER A 544 -8.42 -9.51 -13.18
CA SER A 544 -9.30 -8.89 -14.16
C SER A 544 -8.85 -9.29 -15.57
N PRO A 545 -9.69 -9.10 -16.61
CA PRO A 545 -9.28 -9.36 -17.99
C PRO A 545 -8.06 -8.55 -18.46
N GLY A 546 -7.85 -7.35 -17.90
CA GLY A 546 -6.80 -6.42 -18.32
C GLY A 546 -5.54 -6.43 -17.44
N MET A 547 -5.60 -7.03 -16.24
CA MET A 547 -4.48 -7.08 -15.31
C MET A 547 -4.56 -8.30 -14.38
N THR A 548 -3.48 -9.07 -14.33
CA THR A 548 -3.40 -10.33 -13.57
C THR A 548 -2.08 -10.45 -12.81
N SER A 549 -2.15 -10.89 -11.57
CA SER A 549 -0.97 -11.19 -10.74
C SER A 549 -1.34 -12.10 -9.57
N GLU A 550 -0.52 -13.10 -9.30
CA GLU A 550 -0.58 -13.86 -8.05
C GLU A 550 0.07 -13.05 -6.92
N TYR A 551 -0.55 -13.08 -5.75
CA TYR A 551 0.01 -12.50 -4.54
C TYR A 551 1.37 -13.17 -4.22
N TRP A 552 2.38 -12.36 -3.89
CA TRP A 552 3.80 -12.71 -3.73
C TRP A 552 4.60 -13.01 -5.00
N SER A 553 4.01 -12.98 -6.19
CA SER A 553 4.74 -13.37 -7.41
C SER A 553 5.86 -12.39 -7.79
N GLY A 554 5.78 -11.13 -7.37
CA GLY A 554 6.67 -10.06 -7.84
C GLY A 554 6.50 -9.76 -9.33
N ARG A 555 5.39 -10.20 -9.93
CA ARG A 555 5.10 -10.12 -11.37
C ARG A 555 3.67 -9.67 -11.59
N ILE A 556 3.49 -8.60 -12.33
CA ILE A 556 2.16 -8.07 -12.67
C ILE A 556 2.07 -7.92 -14.17
N THR A 557 1.07 -8.57 -14.77
CA THR A 557 0.88 -8.59 -16.22
C THR A 557 -0.32 -7.75 -16.59
N ILE A 558 -0.13 -6.80 -17.50
CA ILE A 558 -1.18 -6.00 -18.12
C ILE A 558 -1.40 -6.54 -19.53
N ARG A 559 -2.67 -6.78 -19.88
CA ARG A 559 -3.07 -7.32 -21.17
C ARG A 559 -4.09 -6.40 -21.84
N THR A 560 -3.83 -6.10 -23.10
CA THR A 560 -4.76 -5.48 -24.04
C THR A 560 -5.03 -6.47 -25.17
N GLN A 561 -6.00 -6.19 -26.03
CA GLN A 561 -6.25 -6.96 -27.25
C GLN A 561 -5.03 -6.94 -28.19
N ALA A 562 -4.27 -5.85 -28.18
CA ALA A 562 -3.13 -5.66 -29.06
C ALA A 562 -1.83 -6.31 -28.53
N ARG A 563 -1.61 -6.32 -27.21
CA ARG A 563 -0.35 -6.78 -26.61
C ARG A 563 -0.44 -7.10 -25.13
N GLU A 564 0.63 -7.70 -24.62
CA GLU A 564 0.81 -8.01 -23.20
C GLU A 564 2.17 -7.50 -22.71
N VAL A 565 2.21 -6.97 -21.49
CA VAL A 565 3.44 -6.52 -20.83
C VAL A 565 3.45 -7.02 -19.39
N THR A 566 4.55 -7.66 -18.98
CA THR A 566 4.78 -8.04 -17.58
C THR A 566 5.81 -7.12 -16.93
N PHE A 567 5.37 -6.44 -15.87
CA PHE A 567 6.22 -5.70 -14.96
C PHE A 567 6.70 -6.61 -13.83
N THR A 568 7.96 -6.51 -13.44
CA THR A 568 8.55 -7.42 -12.44
C THR A 568 9.58 -6.73 -11.56
N ASN A 569 9.66 -7.15 -10.30
CA ASN A 569 10.70 -6.72 -9.35
C ASN A 569 12.06 -7.42 -9.55
N ALA A 570 12.26 -8.19 -10.63
CA ALA A 570 13.45 -8.99 -10.84
C ALA A 570 14.78 -8.20 -10.80
N ALA A 571 14.74 -6.91 -11.17
CA ALA A 571 15.90 -5.99 -11.12
C ALA A 571 16.06 -5.32 -9.74
N LEU A 572 15.00 -5.26 -8.93
CA LEU A 572 15.00 -4.67 -7.59
C LEU A 572 15.52 -5.64 -6.52
N ARG A 573 16.45 -6.53 -6.89
CA ARG A 573 17.03 -7.48 -5.94
C ARG A 573 17.89 -6.71 -4.94
N VAL A 574 17.57 -6.89 -3.66
CA VAL A 574 18.41 -6.43 -2.56
C VAL A 574 19.74 -7.16 -2.67
N GLU A 575 20.85 -6.41 -2.70
CA GLU A 575 22.16 -7.03 -2.64
C GLU A 575 22.30 -7.73 -1.29
N PRO A 576 22.52 -9.05 -1.28
CA PRO A 576 22.46 -9.78 -0.05
C PRO A 576 23.71 -9.47 0.80
N ILE A 577 23.51 -9.10 2.06
CA ILE A 577 24.53 -8.93 3.06
C ILE A 577 25.20 -10.29 3.28
N ALA A 578 26.47 -10.42 2.87
CA ALA A 578 27.24 -11.62 3.12
C ALA A 578 27.34 -11.86 4.63
N LEU A 579 26.91 -13.05 5.07
CA LEU A 579 27.09 -13.46 6.46
C LEU A 579 28.42 -14.22 6.58
N PRO A 580 29.13 -14.14 7.72
CA PRO A 580 30.49 -14.66 7.86
C PRO A 580 30.62 -16.11 7.39
N LYS A 581 31.64 -16.43 6.57
CA LYS A 581 31.93 -17.83 6.22
C LYS A 581 32.18 -18.61 7.51
N LEU A 582 31.51 -19.76 7.66
CA LEU A 582 31.69 -20.61 8.82
C LEU A 582 32.91 -21.51 8.58
N GLY A 583 33.79 -21.65 9.57
CA GLY A 583 34.88 -22.63 9.54
C GLY A 583 34.36 -24.06 9.70
N ASP A 584 35.23 -25.05 9.48
CA ASP A 584 34.89 -26.47 9.61
C ASP A 584 34.28 -26.82 10.97
N GLY A 585 33.27 -27.70 10.98
CA GLY A 585 32.55 -28.09 12.19
C GLY A 585 31.46 -27.12 12.65
N ARG A 586 31.14 -26.09 11.87
CA ARG A 586 29.98 -25.21 12.13
C ARG A 586 28.90 -25.42 11.07
N ILE A 587 27.67 -25.67 11.52
CA ILE A 587 26.52 -25.88 10.65
C ILE A 587 25.62 -24.65 10.73
N ARG A 588 25.38 -24.02 9.59
CA ARG A 588 24.47 -22.89 9.50
C ARG A 588 23.02 -23.36 9.50
N TRP A 589 22.19 -22.66 10.25
CA TRP A 589 20.75 -22.65 10.05
C TRP A 589 20.33 -21.34 9.40
N GLY A 590 19.78 -21.45 8.20
CA GLY A 590 19.40 -20.33 7.35
C GLY A 590 20.40 -20.07 6.22
N LYS A 591 20.24 -18.92 5.55
CA LYS A 591 20.94 -18.62 4.29
C LYS A 591 22.41 -18.22 4.49
N PRO A 592 23.29 -18.43 3.48
CA PRO A 592 24.66 -17.92 3.47
C PRO A 592 24.75 -16.38 3.50
N CYS A 593 23.64 -15.69 3.22
CA CYS A 593 23.55 -14.24 3.08
C CYS A 593 22.17 -13.74 3.53
N SER A 594 22.07 -12.45 3.87
CA SER A 594 20.86 -11.83 4.40
C SER A 594 20.38 -10.66 3.58
N GLU A 595 19.06 -10.56 3.42
CA GLU A 595 18.43 -9.39 2.82
C GLU A 595 18.20 -8.26 3.84
N GLY A 596 18.63 -8.43 5.11
CA GLY A 596 18.59 -7.39 6.14
C GLY A 596 17.31 -7.31 6.98
N ALA A 597 16.34 -8.20 6.75
CA ALA A 597 15.06 -8.18 7.46
C ALA A 597 15.22 -8.61 8.95
N THR A 598 14.56 -7.90 9.86
CA THR A 598 14.57 -8.19 11.30
C THR A 598 13.15 -8.22 11.88
N THR A 599 12.95 -9.02 12.93
CA THR A 599 11.69 -9.03 13.70
C THR A 599 12.01 -8.85 15.18
N ASN A 600 11.16 -8.12 15.88
CA ASN A 600 11.28 -7.94 17.33
C ASN A 600 11.32 -9.28 18.07
N LEU A 601 11.99 -9.30 19.21
CA LEU A 601 12.26 -10.50 20.02
C LEU A 601 11.07 -10.95 20.88
N ALA A 602 9.91 -10.28 20.81
CA ALA A 602 8.70 -10.58 21.58
C ALA A 602 7.93 -11.84 21.09
N HIS A 603 8.57 -13.01 21.13
CA HIS A 603 7.99 -14.29 20.68
C HIS A 603 8.68 -15.50 21.33
N VAL A 604 8.08 -16.67 21.18
CA VAL A 604 8.72 -17.97 21.39
C VAL A 604 8.76 -18.73 20.07
N ARG A 605 9.97 -19.04 19.59
CA ARG A 605 10.15 -19.65 18.26
C ARG A 605 11.16 -20.80 18.33
N ALA A 606 10.95 -21.80 17.48
CA ALA A 606 11.90 -22.88 17.28
C ALA A 606 12.11 -23.18 15.80
N MET A 607 13.36 -23.28 15.37
CA MET A 607 13.70 -23.81 14.04
C MET A 607 14.00 -25.29 14.14
N GLY A 608 13.38 -26.08 13.27
CA GLY A 608 13.60 -27.52 13.21
C GLY A 608 14.68 -27.89 12.19
N GLY A 609 15.42 -28.95 12.49
CA GLY A 609 16.35 -29.59 11.56
C GLY A 609 16.59 -31.05 11.88
N MET A 610 17.30 -31.76 11.02
CA MET A 610 17.66 -33.17 11.23
C MET A 610 19.15 -33.28 11.56
N SER A 611 19.53 -33.96 12.64
CA SER A 611 20.95 -34.23 12.92
C SER A 611 21.59 -35.17 11.86
N PRO A 612 22.94 -35.21 11.72
CA PRO A 612 23.61 -36.11 10.79
C PRO A 612 23.16 -37.56 10.92
N ARG A 613 23.04 -38.26 9.79
CA ARG A 613 22.46 -39.61 9.75
C ARG A 613 23.41 -40.70 10.26
N ASP A 614 24.72 -40.47 10.14
CA ASP A 614 25.75 -41.51 10.21
C ASP A 614 26.52 -41.50 11.54
N HIS A 615 26.40 -40.46 12.36
CA HIS A 615 27.10 -40.35 13.63
C HIS A 615 26.44 -39.36 14.60
N ASP A 616 26.66 -39.59 15.90
CA ASP A 616 26.32 -38.64 16.94
C ASP A 616 27.26 -37.43 16.89
N THR A 617 26.72 -36.27 17.24
CA THR A 617 27.48 -35.02 17.27
C THR A 617 27.48 -34.41 18.65
N LEU A 618 28.49 -33.58 18.92
CA LEU A 618 28.60 -32.83 20.15
C LEU A 618 28.37 -31.35 19.85
N LEU A 619 27.25 -30.81 20.33
CA LEU A 619 26.94 -29.38 20.21
C LEU A 619 27.76 -28.57 21.20
N ARG A 620 28.64 -27.72 20.69
CA ARG A 620 29.54 -26.86 21.48
C ARG A 620 28.97 -25.48 21.74
N SER A 621 28.26 -24.90 20.77
CA SER A 621 27.69 -23.56 20.94
C SER A 621 26.51 -23.32 20.01
N VAL A 622 25.68 -22.37 20.42
CA VAL A 622 24.56 -21.83 19.64
C VAL A 622 24.79 -20.35 19.40
N SER A 623 24.53 -19.90 18.19
CA SER A 623 24.67 -18.49 17.83
C SER A 623 23.44 -17.97 17.13
N ILE A 624 23.04 -16.73 17.46
CA ILE A 624 21.95 -16.01 16.78
C ILE A 624 22.43 -14.63 16.37
N MET A 625 21.90 -14.10 15.27
CA MET A 625 22.14 -12.71 14.86
C MET A 625 21.09 -11.78 15.46
N ILE A 626 21.54 -10.82 16.29
CA ILE A 626 20.73 -9.74 16.89
C ILE A 626 21.20 -8.39 16.33
N PRO A 627 20.68 -7.90 15.18
CA PRO A 627 21.23 -6.71 14.53
C PRO A 627 21.09 -5.42 15.36
N HIS A 628 20.04 -5.35 16.18
CA HIS A 628 19.78 -4.21 17.06
C HIS A 628 19.33 -4.72 18.42
N ASN A 629 20.00 -4.26 19.48
CA ASN A 629 19.67 -4.56 20.87
C ASN A 629 19.84 -3.31 21.74
N LYS A 630 18.76 -2.83 22.34
CA LYS A 630 18.69 -1.65 23.22
C LYS A 630 18.55 -2.00 24.70
N GLY A 631 18.98 -3.21 25.10
CA GLY A 631 18.96 -3.66 26.51
C GLY A 631 18.13 -4.91 26.78
N ALA A 632 17.76 -5.64 25.74
CA ALA A 632 17.02 -6.90 25.83
C ALA A 632 17.93 -8.13 25.86
N ALA A 633 17.38 -9.24 26.33
CA ALA A 633 18.01 -10.56 26.27
C ALA A 633 17.07 -11.57 25.60
N ALA A 634 17.63 -12.45 24.78
CA ALA A 634 16.99 -13.69 24.33
C ALA A 634 17.45 -14.84 25.23
N ARG A 635 16.59 -15.81 25.51
CA ARG A 635 17.00 -17.08 26.12
C ARG A 635 17.03 -18.19 25.08
N LEU A 636 18.15 -18.92 24.97
CA LEU A 636 18.36 -19.93 23.92
C LEU A 636 18.35 -21.36 24.49
N ALA A 637 17.75 -22.29 23.76
CA ALA A 637 17.75 -23.71 24.12
C ALA A 637 17.79 -24.61 22.89
N VAL A 638 18.16 -25.87 23.10
CA VAL A 638 18.07 -26.91 22.08
C VAL A 638 17.24 -28.08 22.58
N TYR A 639 16.31 -28.55 21.74
CA TYR A 639 15.50 -29.74 21.97
C TYR A 639 15.79 -30.84 20.95
N ALA A 640 15.49 -32.09 21.31
CA ALA A 640 15.54 -33.24 20.40
C ALA A 640 14.26 -34.08 20.46
N GLY A 641 13.80 -34.57 19.31
CA GLY A 641 12.55 -35.31 19.14
C GLY A 641 11.44 -34.47 18.49
N GLY A 642 10.19 -34.90 18.65
CA GLY A 642 9.07 -34.32 17.91
C GLY A 642 9.04 -34.73 16.43
N SER A 643 8.38 -33.94 15.60
CA SER A 643 8.27 -34.15 14.15
C SER A 643 8.58 -32.87 13.38
N LEU A 644 9.45 -32.93 12.38
CA LEU A 644 9.71 -31.80 11.49
C LEU A 644 8.50 -31.44 10.62
N ASP A 645 7.53 -32.35 10.46
CA ASP A 645 6.31 -32.12 9.69
C ASP A 645 5.15 -31.61 10.56
N GLN A 646 5.06 -32.08 11.80
CA GLN A 646 3.91 -31.82 12.68
C GLN A 646 4.23 -30.87 13.86
N GLY A 647 5.50 -30.63 14.15
CA GLY A 647 5.97 -29.73 15.21
C GLY A 647 6.73 -30.44 16.34
N PRO A 648 7.40 -29.68 17.23
CA PRO A 648 8.17 -30.19 18.36
C PRO A 648 7.30 -30.92 19.41
N GLN A 649 6.01 -30.62 19.48
CA GLN A 649 5.05 -31.28 20.37
C GLN A 649 4.54 -32.63 19.87
N ALA A 650 4.74 -32.96 18.59
CA ALA A 650 4.10 -34.11 17.96
C ALA A 650 4.77 -35.44 18.30
N GLY A 651 3.98 -36.52 18.36
CA GLY A 651 4.46 -37.86 18.70
C GLY A 651 5.02 -37.91 20.13
N ALA A 652 6.29 -38.28 20.27
CA ALA A 652 7.02 -38.06 21.51
C ALA A 652 7.55 -36.62 21.51
N SER A 653 6.94 -35.77 22.35
CA SER A 653 7.34 -34.36 22.51
C SER A 653 8.85 -34.22 22.60
N ALA A 654 9.38 -33.24 21.88
CA ALA A 654 10.79 -32.92 21.89
C ALA A 654 11.24 -32.63 23.33
N LYS A 655 12.36 -33.24 23.74
CA LYS A 655 12.92 -33.10 25.08
C LYS A 655 14.05 -32.08 25.06
N LEU A 656 14.13 -31.27 26.11
CA LEU A 656 15.19 -30.29 26.28
C LEU A 656 16.53 -31.03 26.37
N LEU A 657 17.43 -30.76 25.43
CA LEU A 657 18.81 -31.23 25.51
C LEU A 657 19.61 -30.30 26.41
N PHE A 658 19.49 -29.00 26.20
CA PHE A 658 20.19 -28.00 27.01
C PHE A 658 19.56 -26.62 26.90
N ASP A 659 19.59 -25.88 28.01
CA ASP A 659 19.21 -24.48 28.10
C ASP A 659 20.49 -23.64 28.27
N PHE A 660 20.83 -22.87 27.23
CA PHE A 660 22.04 -22.05 27.20
C PHE A 660 21.91 -20.76 28.03
N GLY A 661 20.73 -20.45 28.53
CA GLY A 661 20.48 -19.23 29.28
C GLY A 661 20.35 -18.00 28.39
N GLN A 662 20.58 -16.83 28.99
CA GLN A 662 20.33 -15.53 28.38
C GLN A 662 21.52 -15.01 27.58
N THR A 663 21.24 -14.37 26.45
CA THR A 663 22.19 -13.51 25.75
C THR A 663 22.49 -12.25 26.57
N PRO A 664 23.71 -11.69 26.50
CA PRO A 664 24.03 -10.43 27.16
C PRO A 664 23.11 -9.27 26.70
N LYS A 665 22.63 -8.48 27.67
CA LYS A 665 21.77 -7.33 27.39
C LYS A 665 22.53 -6.24 26.62
N GLY A 666 21.89 -5.67 25.60
CA GLY A 666 22.47 -4.57 24.81
C GLY A 666 23.51 -4.99 23.77
N GLN A 667 23.85 -6.28 23.68
CA GLN A 667 24.79 -6.77 22.68
C GLN A 667 24.10 -6.92 21.31
N SER A 668 24.67 -6.28 20.29
CA SER A 668 24.24 -6.39 18.89
C SER A 668 25.28 -7.18 18.07
N GLY A 669 24.84 -7.75 16.94
CA GLY A 669 25.64 -8.63 16.08
C GLY A 669 25.40 -10.12 16.36
N TRP A 670 26.40 -10.95 16.05
CA TRP A 670 26.38 -12.37 16.38
C TRP A 670 26.60 -12.57 17.88
N VAL A 671 25.59 -13.14 18.56
CA VAL A 671 25.69 -13.53 19.96
C VAL A 671 25.81 -15.05 20.02
N THR A 672 26.85 -15.54 20.68
CA THR A 672 27.16 -16.97 20.80
C THR A 672 27.13 -17.37 22.27
N LEU A 673 26.39 -18.43 22.60
CA LEU A 673 26.38 -19.06 23.91
C LEU A 673 27.03 -20.45 23.80
N GLU A 674 27.98 -20.73 24.68
CA GLU A 674 28.80 -21.94 24.64
C GLU A 674 28.39 -22.93 25.74
N HIS A 675 28.45 -24.22 25.43
CA HIS A 675 28.36 -25.28 26.42
C HIS A 675 29.77 -25.67 26.89
N PRO A 676 30.05 -25.73 28.21
CA PRO A 676 31.39 -25.98 28.73
C PRO A 676 32.06 -27.25 28.18
N THR A 677 31.30 -28.33 28.06
CA THR A 677 31.82 -29.66 27.65
C THR A 677 31.18 -30.22 26.37
N GLY A 678 30.28 -29.45 25.74
CA GLY A 678 29.36 -29.90 24.70
C GLY A 678 28.17 -30.79 25.14
N VAL A 679 27.12 -30.82 24.32
CA VAL A 679 25.87 -31.61 24.50
C VAL A 679 25.75 -32.64 23.40
N ARG A 680 25.53 -33.91 23.74
CA ARG A 680 25.38 -35.00 22.75
C ARG A 680 24.05 -34.86 22.02
N ILE A 681 24.10 -34.83 20.69
CA ILE A 681 22.96 -34.91 19.78
C ILE A 681 23.01 -36.29 19.11
N PRO A 682 21.98 -37.14 19.31
CA PRO A 682 21.91 -38.44 18.64
C PRO A 682 21.82 -38.29 17.12
N ALA A 683 22.38 -39.25 16.39
CA ALA A 683 22.26 -39.33 14.93
C ALA A 683 20.79 -39.42 14.49
N ASN A 684 20.49 -38.94 13.28
CA ASN A 684 19.20 -39.05 12.61
C ASN A 684 17.99 -38.66 13.49
N THR A 685 18.12 -37.59 14.26
CA THR A 685 17.14 -37.14 15.24
C THR A 685 16.69 -35.71 14.92
N PRO A 686 15.37 -35.42 14.91
CA PRO A 686 14.88 -34.06 14.83
C PRO A 686 15.43 -33.21 15.97
N ILE A 687 15.97 -32.05 15.65
CA ILE A 687 16.52 -31.08 16.59
C ILE A 687 15.86 -29.73 16.41
N TRP A 688 15.72 -28.99 17.51
CA TRP A 688 15.11 -27.66 17.51
C TRP A 688 15.98 -26.66 18.25
N LEU A 689 16.45 -25.61 17.56
CA LEU A 689 17.02 -24.41 18.20
C LEU A 689 15.86 -23.49 18.53
N ALA A 690 15.63 -23.31 19.82
CA ALA A 690 14.57 -22.50 20.36
C ALA A 690 15.12 -21.21 20.96
N TRP A 691 14.37 -20.13 20.81
CA TRP A 691 14.65 -18.87 21.50
C TRP A 691 13.35 -18.18 21.90
N LYS A 692 13.46 -17.41 22.98
CA LYS A 692 12.37 -16.56 23.48
C LYS A 692 12.87 -15.21 23.94
N GLY A 693 12.00 -14.23 23.87
CA GLY A 693 12.17 -12.98 24.59
C GLY A 693 10.86 -12.22 24.68
N GLY A 694 10.84 -11.24 25.58
CA GLY A 694 9.59 -10.62 26.03
C GLY A 694 9.44 -9.14 25.70
N ASN A 695 10.37 -8.56 24.94
CA ASN A 695 10.34 -7.13 24.63
C ASN A 695 10.69 -6.84 23.17
N ASP A 696 10.34 -5.62 22.77
CA ASP A 696 10.61 -5.08 21.43
C ASP A 696 11.93 -4.30 21.34
N ASP A 697 12.73 -4.31 22.41
CA ASP A 697 14.00 -3.59 22.49
C ASP A 697 15.16 -4.32 21.79
N ALA A 698 14.96 -5.57 21.38
CA ALA A 698 15.85 -6.25 20.45
C ALA A 698 15.11 -6.85 19.26
N SER A 699 15.85 -7.05 18.18
CA SER A 699 15.36 -7.72 16.98
C SER A 699 16.33 -8.82 16.55
N VAL A 700 15.78 -9.89 15.99
CA VAL A 700 16.53 -11.01 15.41
C VAL A 700 16.42 -10.99 13.89
N LEU A 701 17.54 -11.30 13.23
CA LEU A 701 17.62 -11.32 11.77
C LEU A 701 16.85 -12.54 11.21
N TYR A 702 15.96 -12.29 10.24
CA TYR A 702 15.12 -13.33 9.64
C TYR A 702 15.05 -13.23 8.11
N PHE A 703 14.59 -14.30 7.46
CA PHE A 703 14.44 -14.44 6.02
C PHE A 703 12.96 -14.71 5.70
N GLU A 704 12.34 -13.88 4.86
CA GLU A 704 10.92 -14.04 4.47
C GLU A 704 10.70 -15.10 3.39
N ALA A 705 11.73 -15.41 2.60
CA ALA A 705 11.58 -16.31 1.46
C ALA A 705 11.44 -17.79 1.88
N LEU A 706 10.37 -18.43 1.38
CA LEU A 706 10.28 -19.89 1.29
C LEU A 706 11.45 -20.38 0.44
N THR A 707 12.48 -20.91 1.09
CA THR A 707 13.59 -21.57 0.40
C THR A 707 13.27 -23.06 0.27
N GLY A 708 13.79 -23.71 -0.77
CA GLY A 708 13.72 -25.16 -0.92
C GLY A 708 14.40 -25.89 0.25
N GLN A 709 14.41 -27.23 0.18
CA GLN A 709 15.17 -28.05 1.13
C GLN A 709 16.66 -27.67 1.07
N ASP A 710 17.27 -27.50 2.25
CA ASP A 710 18.72 -27.43 2.42
C ASP A 710 19.16 -28.48 3.45
N ASP A 711 20.47 -28.67 3.63
CA ASP A 711 21.07 -29.81 4.34
C ASP A 711 20.64 -30.00 5.80
N PHE A 712 19.87 -29.07 6.38
CA PHE A 712 19.41 -29.18 7.76
C PHE A 712 18.01 -28.61 8.04
N GLN A 713 17.22 -28.16 7.05
CA GLN A 713 15.92 -27.50 7.32
C GLN A 713 14.75 -28.07 6.48
N PRO A 714 13.59 -28.36 7.11
CA PRO A 714 12.39 -28.78 6.39
C PRO A 714 11.73 -27.61 5.65
N THR A 715 10.88 -27.91 4.66
CA THR A 715 10.16 -26.90 3.86
C THR A 715 9.12 -26.10 4.63
N ARG A 716 8.79 -26.49 5.87
CA ARG A 716 7.72 -25.88 6.67
C ARG A 716 8.14 -24.64 7.46
N GLY A 717 9.43 -24.33 7.55
CA GLY A 717 9.93 -23.12 8.23
C GLY A 717 10.08 -23.31 9.74
N ARG A 718 9.60 -22.34 10.53
CA ARG A 718 9.75 -22.32 12.00
C ARG A 718 8.46 -22.69 12.71
N TRP A 719 8.57 -23.18 13.93
CA TRP A 719 7.46 -23.35 14.85
C TRP A 719 7.27 -22.08 15.69
N ASP A 720 6.04 -21.53 15.71
CA ASP A 720 5.62 -20.38 16.53
C ASP A 720 4.76 -20.88 17.71
N SER A 721 5.36 -20.94 18.90
CA SER A 721 4.73 -21.51 20.10
C SER A 721 3.74 -20.55 20.75
N LYS A 722 2.74 -21.10 21.45
CA LYS A 722 1.75 -20.34 22.22
C LYS A 722 1.63 -20.74 23.68
N ALA A 723 2.20 -21.89 24.09
CA ALA A 723 2.11 -22.35 25.48
C ALA A 723 3.33 -22.00 26.35
N ILE A 724 4.43 -21.53 25.76
CA ILE A 724 5.67 -21.25 26.50
C ILE A 724 5.73 -19.75 26.84
N ASP A 725 6.13 -19.44 28.07
CA ASP A 725 6.34 -18.06 28.54
C ASP A 725 7.43 -17.36 27.72
N LEU A 726 7.15 -16.16 27.24
CA LEU A 726 8.04 -15.30 26.45
C LEU A 726 9.20 -14.70 27.27
N SER A 727 9.08 -14.66 28.60
CA SER A 727 10.08 -14.08 29.50
C SER A 727 11.42 -14.81 29.38
N PRO A 728 12.52 -14.10 29.10
CA PRO A 728 13.86 -14.70 29.07
C PRO A 728 14.38 -15.08 30.46
N ASP A 729 13.75 -14.58 31.53
CA ASP A 729 14.09 -14.91 32.92
C ASP A 729 13.61 -16.32 33.30
N GLU A 730 12.53 -16.78 32.69
CA GLU A 730 11.99 -18.11 32.92
C GLU A 730 12.81 -19.18 32.18
N PRO A 731 13.13 -20.34 32.80
CA PRO A 731 13.80 -21.43 32.12
C PRO A 731 12.93 -22.07 31.02
N TRP A 732 13.55 -22.84 30.15
CA TRP A 732 12.85 -23.65 29.15
C TRP A 732 12.22 -24.91 29.78
N PRO A 733 11.01 -25.34 29.37
CA PRO A 733 10.39 -26.56 29.88
C PRO A 733 11.17 -27.82 29.46
N LEU A 734 11.24 -28.83 30.33
CA LEU A 734 12.00 -30.06 30.08
C LEU A 734 11.50 -30.87 28.88
N ALA A 735 10.23 -30.73 28.52
CA ALA A 735 9.63 -31.28 27.31
C ALA A 735 8.73 -30.22 26.66
N TRP A 736 8.66 -30.24 25.34
CA TRP A 736 7.79 -29.32 24.62
C TRP A 736 6.31 -29.58 24.99
N PRO A 737 5.53 -28.54 25.34
CA PRO A 737 4.13 -28.73 25.75
C PRO A 737 3.30 -29.45 24.69
N LYS A 738 2.51 -30.46 25.08
CA LYS A 738 1.63 -31.18 24.15
C LYS A 738 0.53 -30.28 23.59
N ASP A 739 -0.04 -29.44 24.45
CA ASP A 739 -1.13 -28.53 24.12
C ASP A 739 -0.60 -27.15 23.69
N ASP A 740 0.49 -27.12 22.91
CA ASP A 740 1.15 -25.87 22.56
C ASP A 740 0.30 -24.92 21.69
N GLY A 741 -0.66 -25.47 20.92
CA GLY A 741 -1.52 -24.68 20.02
C GLY A 741 -0.75 -23.89 18.94
N GLY A 742 0.55 -24.13 18.80
CA GLY A 742 1.43 -23.46 17.85
C GLY A 742 1.19 -23.89 16.40
N ALA A 743 1.87 -23.21 15.49
CA ALA A 743 1.81 -23.51 14.07
C ALA A 743 3.15 -23.19 13.37
N PHE A 744 3.32 -23.75 12.18
CA PHE A 744 4.43 -23.41 11.31
C PHE A 744 4.24 -22.03 10.65
N ASP A 745 5.33 -21.29 10.53
CA ASP A 745 5.44 -20.02 9.81
C ASP A 745 6.63 -20.09 8.83
N GLY A 746 6.46 -19.57 7.61
CA GLY A 746 7.43 -19.69 6.51
C GLY A 746 8.72 -18.89 6.72
N ALA A 747 8.75 -17.98 7.68
CA ALA A 747 9.90 -17.12 7.92
C ALA A 747 11.03 -17.83 8.71
N ARG A 748 12.26 -17.78 8.19
CA ARG A 748 13.46 -18.45 8.75
C ARG A 748 14.35 -17.46 9.51
N TYR A 749 15.31 -17.93 10.30
CA TYR A 749 16.25 -17.07 11.05
C TYR A 749 17.70 -17.36 10.78
N CYS A 750 18.54 -16.39 11.11
CA CYS A 750 19.98 -16.51 11.01
C CYS A 750 20.57 -17.03 12.34
N GLY A 751 20.88 -18.32 12.37
CA GLY A 751 21.58 -18.97 13.49
C GLY A 751 22.67 -19.93 13.00
N PHE A 752 23.59 -20.32 13.87
CA PHE A 752 24.48 -21.47 13.60
C PHE A 752 24.75 -22.28 14.86
N LEU A 753 25.00 -23.56 14.64
CA LEU A 753 25.43 -24.51 15.65
C LEU A 753 26.89 -24.86 15.41
N THR A 754 27.69 -24.92 16.46
CA THR A 754 29.03 -25.51 16.36
C THR A 754 28.93 -26.97 16.77
N LEU A 755 29.09 -27.89 15.82
CA LEU A 755 29.02 -29.34 16.03
C LEU A 755 30.39 -29.98 15.86
N GLN A 756 30.85 -30.68 16.89
CA GLN A 756 32.04 -31.51 16.81
C GLN A 756 31.62 -32.96 16.55
N LYS A 757 32.23 -33.60 15.54
CA LYS A 757 32.07 -35.04 15.32
C LYS A 757 32.61 -35.79 16.54
N LEU A 758 31.78 -36.63 17.15
CA LEU A 758 32.27 -37.57 18.14
C LEU A 758 33.06 -38.65 17.38
N GLN A 759 34.37 -38.72 17.61
CA GLN A 759 35.14 -39.87 17.19
C GLN A 759 34.63 -41.08 18.00
N ARG A 760 34.41 -42.19 17.31
CA ARG A 760 33.87 -43.43 17.91
C ARG A 760 34.77 -43.96 19.00
#